data_AF-A0A835WIC8-F1
#
_entry.id   AF-A0A835WIC8-F1
#
_cell.length_a   1.000
_cell.length_b   1.000
_cell.length_c   1.000
_cell.angle_alpha   90.00
_cell.angle_beta   90.00
_cell.angle_gamma   90.00
#
_symmetry.space_group_name_H-M   'P 1'
#
loop_
_entity.id
_entity.type
_entity.pdbx_description
1 polymer ?
#
loop_
_entity_poly.entity_id
_entity_poly.type
_entity_poly.pdbx_seq_one_letter_code
_entity_poly.pdbx_strand_id
1 'polypeptide(L)'
;MSSLLLSKQASTHGLFRRERSIAWAHGRCHRAPVRHRPASRCGASPVVAVTIQDTVRHFLPFQNGSPAPGNVTKLEDEGLFKGQVVYSKFTWPAVLGGDEVYIWGSFNDWSKGVRLHKVDRATDATVILPLRPGTYEFKFVVDKVWTPAPHEPTVTNAEGHLNNYRVIAPTATFTLTAPKADSVLVIGDWDNWQYSLMLQKDPATGVFTAKAHLPPGQYSYVYVVDGNVVTDPGLPTYPDAEYGDVHRIWSFLPDLFRVFYCTGWEEAVLSYRRVVNGQALTTEWQSLTMVNAPSRGNSLGVWKMATIVPTDPAEVLEFTLNNGAAGADAARFKEDRPGAAPVYCCPFPGSFKLAKGMLRPFPRGAEARIMLVSDIDGTMIGDMSSPDVFTSSERFADYWENSASLTGSLLVYNTGRSLGQFVDLMKKCDGKVAIPDVVITAVGTKVWHLDETNGRTAASGLKWIEDTNWTLSLDAGWNLDVVRRLARQVMGHYNDDSLLCILDDGSEHRHRMALTADVKVLEPVLERLKDGFRRERLEVRIITSGNGSHRYIDCVPQSAGKEKALQYVRQQFGIPEHLCVAAGDSGNDILMLEGDHPAIVVGNAQPELVTWLVRQAQDGKVIYADACYADGILEGLARHSLY
;
A
#
# COMPACT_ATOMS: atom_id res chain seq x y z
N MET A 1 -42.58 -27.26 43.13
CA MET A 1 -43.76 -26.42 42.83
C MET A 1 -43.46 -25.75 41.48
N SER A 2 -43.94 -26.30 40.36
CA SER A 2 -45.34 -26.26 39.84
C SER A 2 -45.59 -24.93 39.10
N SER A 3 -45.74 -24.85 37.76
CA SER A 3 -46.72 -25.48 36.83
C SER A 3 -48.13 -24.88 36.92
N LEU A 4 -48.99 -24.80 35.89
CA LEU A 4 -49.01 -25.25 34.47
C LEU A 4 -49.24 -24.02 33.52
N LEU A 5 -49.00 -24.01 32.19
CA LEU A 5 -49.30 -24.93 31.06
C LEU A 5 -50.76 -24.90 30.56
N LEU A 6 -50.96 -25.29 29.28
CA LEU A 6 -52.18 -25.34 28.43
C LEU A 6 -52.44 -24.07 27.58
N SER A 7 -52.28 -23.98 26.25
CA SER A 7 -52.34 -24.92 25.09
C SER A 7 -53.74 -25.17 24.50
N LYS A 8 -53.87 -25.07 23.16
CA LYS A 8 -54.63 -26.03 22.34
C LYS A 8 -54.28 -25.93 20.84
N GLN A 9 -54.15 -27.09 20.19
CA GLN A 9 -54.09 -27.26 18.73
C GLN A 9 -55.39 -27.91 18.23
N ALA A 10 -55.82 -27.57 17.01
CA ALA A 10 -56.56 -28.40 16.05
C ALA A 10 -56.63 -27.60 14.71
N SER A 11 -56.20 -28.01 13.51
CA SER A 11 -56.01 -29.29 12.79
C SER A 11 -57.08 -29.53 11.70
N THR A 12 -56.80 -30.44 10.76
CA THR A 12 -57.60 -30.81 9.55
C THR A 12 -57.61 -29.80 8.38
N HIS A 13 -57.81 -30.17 7.09
CA HIS A 13 -57.28 -31.28 6.27
C HIS A 13 -57.73 -31.10 4.79
N GLY A 14 -56.89 -31.41 3.79
CA GLY A 14 -57.29 -31.58 2.37
C GLY A 14 -56.13 -31.43 1.38
N LEU A 15 -55.78 -32.39 0.52
CA LEU A 15 -56.44 -32.84 -0.75
C LEU A 15 -56.08 -31.94 -1.96
N PHE A 16 -55.63 -32.41 -3.15
CA PHE A 16 -55.08 -33.72 -3.60
C PHE A 16 -54.60 -33.65 -5.08
N ARG A 17 -53.53 -34.37 -5.51
CA ARG A 17 -53.09 -34.63 -6.93
C ARG A 17 -52.73 -33.39 -7.81
N ARG A 18 -52.05 -33.45 -8.98
CA ARG A 18 -51.38 -34.50 -9.82
C ARG A 18 -49.93 -34.01 -10.17
N GLU A 19 -48.93 -34.76 -10.65
CA GLU A 19 -48.73 -36.15 -11.16
C GLU A 19 -48.79 -36.36 -12.72
N ARG A 20 -47.64 -36.68 -13.37
CA ARG A 20 -47.41 -37.25 -14.75
C ARG A 20 -47.48 -36.34 -16.01
N SER A 21 -46.87 -36.66 -17.17
CA SER A 21 -45.68 -37.51 -17.53
C SER A 21 -45.23 -37.36 -19.01
N ILE A 22 -44.06 -37.92 -19.35
CA ILE A 22 -43.31 -37.92 -20.63
C ILE A 22 -44.00 -38.61 -21.84
N ALA A 23 -43.83 -38.04 -23.05
CA ALA A 23 -43.70 -38.68 -24.40
C ALA A 23 -43.04 -37.67 -25.37
N TRP A 24 -42.24 -37.91 -26.43
CA TRP A 24 -41.70 -39.08 -27.19
C TRP A 24 -42.42 -39.67 -28.43
N ALA A 25 -42.41 -38.92 -29.56
CA ALA A 25 -42.37 -39.44 -30.95
C ALA A 25 -41.92 -38.30 -31.91
N HIS A 26 -40.76 -38.33 -32.60
CA HIS A 26 -40.28 -39.14 -33.73
C HIS A 26 -40.60 -38.59 -35.14
N GLY A 27 -39.55 -38.19 -35.87
CA GLY A 27 -39.57 -37.89 -37.31
C GLY A 27 -38.17 -37.51 -37.82
N ARG A 28 -37.54 -38.36 -38.65
CA ARG A 28 -36.21 -38.12 -39.27
C ARG A 28 -36.32 -38.22 -40.80
N CYS A 29 -35.60 -37.35 -41.53
CA CYS A 29 -34.61 -37.78 -42.53
C CYS A 29 -33.81 -36.61 -43.15
N HIS A 30 -32.47 -36.70 -43.03
CA HIS A 30 -31.40 -36.47 -44.02
C HIS A 30 -31.59 -35.48 -45.21
N ARG A 31 -30.56 -34.72 -45.63
CA ARG A 31 -29.14 -35.12 -45.82
C ARG A 31 -28.10 -34.06 -45.38
N ALA A 32 -26.85 -34.51 -45.27
CA ALA A 32 -25.61 -33.76 -45.02
C ALA A 32 -24.75 -33.71 -46.32
N PRO A 33 -23.47 -33.25 -46.37
CA PRO A 33 -22.58 -32.75 -45.30
C PRO A 33 -21.77 -31.45 -45.63
N VAL A 34 -20.95 -31.01 -44.66
CA VAL A 34 -20.04 -29.84 -44.76
C VAL A 34 -18.61 -30.26 -45.17
N ARG A 35 -17.92 -29.46 -46.00
CA ARG A 35 -16.46 -29.47 -46.21
C ARG A 35 -15.89 -28.05 -46.41
N HIS A 36 -14.56 -27.92 -46.32
CA HIS A 36 -13.81 -26.72 -45.91
C HIS A 36 -13.46 -25.63 -46.95
N ARG A 37 -13.16 -24.43 -46.39
CA ARG A 37 -12.20 -23.38 -46.83
C ARG A 37 -12.61 -22.49 -48.03
N PRO A 38 -11.98 -21.30 -48.19
CA PRO A 38 -10.91 -20.67 -47.39
C PRO A 38 -11.35 -19.39 -46.65
N ALA A 39 -10.41 -18.72 -45.98
CA ALA A 39 -10.63 -17.42 -45.33
C ALA A 39 -10.39 -16.24 -46.28
N SER A 40 -11.15 -15.16 -46.11
CA SER A 40 -10.96 -13.86 -46.78
C SER A 40 -10.64 -12.78 -45.74
N ARG A 41 -9.48 -12.13 -45.85
CA ARG A 41 -9.13 -10.96 -45.04
C ARG A 41 -9.97 -9.75 -45.46
N CYS A 42 -10.79 -9.23 -44.55
CA CYS A 42 -11.14 -7.81 -44.46
C CYS A 42 -11.14 -7.45 -42.98
N GLY A 43 -10.02 -6.92 -42.49
CA GLY A 43 -9.97 -6.37 -41.13
C GLY A 43 -10.68 -5.02 -41.12
N ALA A 44 -11.82 -4.93 -40.45
CA ALA A 44 -12.25 -3.67 -39.88
C ALA A 44 -11.41 -3.45 -38.62
N SER A 45 -10.71 -2.32 -38.52
CA SER A 45 -10.10 -1.90 -37.25
C SER A 45 -11.20 -1.84 -36.18
N PRO A 46 -10.91 -2.20 -34.92
CA PRO A 46 -11.87 -1.98 -33.84
C PRO A 46 -12.17 -0.48 -33.77
N VAL A 47 -13.45 -0.10 -34.00
CA VAL A 47 -13.90 1.27 -33.76
C VAL A 47 -13.80 1.50 -32.27
N VAL A 48 -12.78 2.24 -31.84
CA VAL A 48 -12.43 2.35 -30.42
C VAL A 48 -13.57 3.06 -29.69
N ALA A 49 -14.29 2.31 -28.87
CA ALA A 49 -15.30 2.84 -27.96
C ALA A 49 -14.62 3.54 -26.77
N VAL A 50 -13.84 4.59 -27.07
CA VAL A 50 -13.14 5.42 -26.08
C VAL A 50 -14.19 5.96 -25.11
N THR A 51 -14.24 5.36 -23.92
CA THR A 51 -15.20 5.75 -22.90
C THR A 51 -14.66 6.97 -22.20
N ILE A 52 -14.91 8.15 -22.78
CA ILE A 52 -14.73 9.42 -22.10
C ILE A 52 -15.55 9.35 -20.80
N GLN A 53 -14.88 9.24 -19.66
CA GLN A 53 -15.56 9.34 -18.37
C GLN A 53 -16.25 10.72 -18.31
N ASP A 54 -17.58 10.76 -18.31
CA ASP A 54 -18.39 11.99 -18.32
C ASP A 54 -18.09 12.93 -17.13
N THR A 55 -17.40 12.43 -16.11
CA THR A 55 -16.75 13.17 -15.03
C THR A 55 -15.96 14.40 -15.56
N VAL A 56 -15.24 14.27 -16.68
CA VAL A 56 -14.43 15.35 -17.25
C VAL A 56 -15.30 16.52 -17.76
N ARG A 57 -16.51 16.24 -18.27
CA ARG A 57 -17.42 17.28 -18.80
C ARG A 57 -18.04 18.18 -17.73
N HIS A 58 -18.00 17.76 -16.47
CA HIS A 58 -18.71 18.43 -15.36
C HIS A 58 -17.79 18.84 -14.19
N PHE A 59 -16.48 18.56 -14.27
CA PHE A 59 -15.52 19.01 -13.29
C PHE A 59 -15.09 20.46 -13.61
N LEU A 60 -15.61 21.42 -12.87
CA LEU A 60 -15.14 22.81 -12.89
C LEU A 60 -13.97 22.92 -11.89
N PRO A 61 -12.71 23.08 -12.35
CA PRO A 61 -11.60 23.39 -11.46
C PRO A 61 -11.76 24.79 -10.85
N PHE A 62 -11.07 25.01 -9.72
CA PHE A 62 -11.07 26.24 -8.93
C PHE A 62 -11.04 27.54 -9.77
N GLN A 63 -12.05 28.39 -9.58
CA GLN A 63 -12.10 29.74 -10.16
C GLN A 63 -11.32 30.72 -9.27
N ASN A 64 -10.52 31.60 -9.89
CA ASN A 64 -9.66 32.53 -9.16
C ASN A 64 -10.48 33.46 -8.24
N GLY A 65 -10.18 33.49 -6.94
CA GLY A 65 -10.70 34.53 -6.03
C GLY A 65 -10.67 34.21 -4.53
N SER A 66 -10.74 32.94 -4.13
CA SER A 66 -10.84 32.54 -2.71
C SER A 66 -9.48 32.19 -2.07
N PRO A 67 -9.35 32.30 -0.73
CA PRO A 67 -8.22 31.72 -0.01
C PRO A 67 -8.35 30.19 0.00
N ALA A 68 -7.29 29.47 -0.36
CA ALA A 68 -7.24 28.02 -0.25
C ALA A 68 -7.11 27.61 1.23
N PRO A 69 -7.70 26.47 1.66
CA PRO A 69 -7.38 25.85 2.93
C PRO A 69 -5.89 25.45 2.99
N GLY A 70 -5.37 25.24 4.20
CA GLY A 70 -3.94 25.24 4.51
C GLY A 70 -3.05 24.28 3.71
N ASN A 71 -1.74 24.54 3.78
CA ASN A 71 -0.64 23.71 3.24
C ASN A 71 -0.57 23.55 1.71
N VAL A 72 -1.58 23.97 0.95
CA VAL A 72 -1.52 24.02 -0.52
C VAL A 72 -0.42 24.99 -0.94
N THR A 73 0.64 24.46 -1.56
CA THR A 73 1.67 25.28 -2.21
C THR A 73 1.07 25.97 -3.42
N LYS A 74 0.53 27.17 -3.21
CA LYS A 74 -0.11 27.99 -4.25
C LYS A 74 0.97 28.50 -5.21
N LEU A 75 1.22 27.73 -6.26
CA LEU A 75 1.99 28.17 -7.42
C LEU A 75 1.18 29.22 -8.19
N GLU A 76 1.14 30.44 -7.65
CA GLU A 76 0.84 31.64 -8.42
C GLU A 76 2.06 31.95 -9.29
N ASP A 77 2.18 31.13 -10.33
CA ASP A 77 3.16 31.33 -11.38
C ASP A 77 2.58 32.28 -12.42
N GLU A 78 3.13 33.49 -12.47
CA GLU A 78 2.85 34.47 -13.51
C GLU A 78 3.52 34.12 -14.85
N GLY A 79 4.38 33.09 -14.88
CA GLY A 79 5.13 32.60 -16.04
C GLY A 79 4.79 31.15 -16.45
N LEU A 80 5.72 30.22 -16.20
CA LEU A 80 5.93 29.00 -16.98
C LEU A 80 4.76 27.98 -16.96
N PHE A 81 3.97 27.95 -15.89
CA PHE A 81 2.86 27.02 -15.64
C PHE A 81 1.49 27.70 -15.65
N LYS A 82 1.41 28.99 -15.98
CA LYS A 82 0.17 29.79 -15.96
C LYS A 82 -0.91 29.17 -16.87
N GLY A 83 -1.98 28.67 -16.26
CA GLY A 83 -3.10 28.02 -16.94
C GLY A 83 -2.94 26.52 -17.26
N GLN A 84 -1.81 25.90 -16.91
CA GLN A 84 -1.57 24.48 -17.20
C GLN A 84 -2.38 23.54 -16.30
N VAL A 85 -2.70 22.37 -16.86
CA VAL A 85 -3.43 21.27 -16.22
C VAL A 85 -2.61 19.99 -16.35
N VAL A 86 -2.60 19.20 -15.28
CA VAL A 86 -1.96 17.88 -15.17
C VAL A 86 -3.04 16.84 -14.85
N TYR A 87 -3.27 15.92 -15.78
CA TYR A 87 -4.23 14.84 -15.59
C TYR A 87 -3.70 13.83 -14.58
N SER A 88 -4.50 13.56 -13.54
CA SER A 88 -4.07 12.86 -12.33
C SER A 88 -5.07 11.74 -11.97
N LYS A 89 -4.64 10.48 -12.04
CA LYS A 89 -5.48 9.29 -11.73
C LYS A 89 -5.48 9.00 -10.22
N PHE A 90 -6.66 8.91 -9.63
CA PHE A 90 -6.89 8.45 -8.25
C PHE A 90 -7.60 7.09 -8.30
N THR A 91 -7.23 6.20 -7.38
CA THR A 91 -7.66 4.79 -7.39
C THR A 91 -8.16 4.40 -6.00
N TRP A 92 -9.10 3.46 -5.94
CA TRP A 92 -9.46 2.71 -4.73
C TRP A 92 -9.42 1.21 -5.05
N PRO A 93 -8.38 0.49 -4.62
CA PRO A 93 -8.17 -0.92 -4.93
C PRO A 93 -9.34 -1.84 -4.54
N ALA A 94 -9.67 -2.79 -5.41
CA ALA A 94 -10.75 -3.75 -5.20
C ALA A 94 -10.59 -4.57 -3.91
N VAL A 95 -9.34 -4.89 -3.53
CA VAL A 95 -8.98 -5.62 -2.30
C VAL A 95 -9.42 -4.93 -1.01
N LEU A 96 -9.63 -3.61 -1.04
CA LEU A 96 -10.16 -2.83 0.11
C LEU A 96 -11.69 -2.92 0.23
N GLY A 97 -12.38 -3.50 -0.76
CA GLY A 97 -13.84 -3.59 -0.81
C GLY A 97 -14.51 -2.25 -1.18
N GLY A 98 -15.70 -2.04 -0.64
CA GLY A 98 -16.56 -0.88 -0.91
C GLY A 98 -17.42 -1.03 -2.17
N ASP A 99 -18.71 -0.71 -2.08
CA ASP A 99 -19.61 -0.63 -3.26
C ASP A 99 -19.68 0.80 -3.82
N GLU A 100 -19.90 1.80 -2.97
CA GLU A 100 -19.99 3.22 -3.32
C GLU A 100 -18.72 3.98 -2.89
N VAL A 101 -17.94 4.49 -3.85
CA VAL A 101 -16.66 5.18 -3.59
C VAL A 101 -16.66 6.60 -4.16
N TYR A 102 -16.28 7.58 -3.35
CA TYR A 102 -16.13 8.99 -3.71
C TYR A 102 -14.77 9.52 -3.21
N ILE A 103 -14.24 10.56 -3.84
CA ILE A 103 -13.08 11.33 -3.36
C ILE A 103 -13.49 12.79 -3.09
N TRP A 104 -12.97 13.34 -1.99
CA TRP A 104 -13.06 14.76 -1.63
C TRP A 104 -11.65 15.29 -1.37
N GLY A 105 -11.42 16.59 -1.52
CA GLY A 105 -10.12 17.16 -1.16
C GLY A 105 -9.98 18.66 -1.37
N SER A 106 -8.79 19.15 -1.03
CA SER A 106 -8.32 20.52 -1.24
C SER A 106 -8.47 21.03 -2.68
N PHE A 107 -8.49 20.14 -3.68
CA PHE A 107 -8.71 20.50 -5.10
C PHE A 107 -10.08 21.12 -5.41
N ASN A 108 -11.05 21.02 -4.49
CA ASN A 108 -12.33 21.74 -4.56
C ASN A 108 -12.78 22.25 -3.18
N ASP A 109 -11.83 22.65 -2.33
CA ASP A 109 -12.07 23.18 -0.98
C ASP A 109 -12.93 22.25 -0.10
N TRP A 110 -12.85 20.93 -0.32
CA TRP A 110 -13.69 19.91 0.32
C TRP A 110 -15.21 20.16 0.17
N SER A 111 -15.64 20.86 -0.89
CA SER A 111 -17.03 21.28 -1.08
C SER A 111 -17.95 20.22 -1.72
N LYS A 112 -17.39 19.27 -2.49
CA LYS A 112 -18.17 18.26 -3.20
C LYS A 112 -17.39 16.96 -3.46
N GLY A 113 -17.98 15.82 -3.13
CA GLY A 113 -17.45 14.51 -3.50
C GLY A 113 -17.57 14.22 -5.00
N VAL A 114 -16.48 13.71 -5.59
CA VAL A 114 -16.47 13.17 -6.96
C VAL A 114 -16.58 11.64 -6.87
N ARG A 115 -17.59 11.04 -7.50
CA ARG A 115 -17.77 9.58 -7.50
C ARG A 115 -16.71 8.92 -8.37
N LEU A 116 -16.13 7.81 -7.90
CA LEU A 116 -15.22 7.00 -8.68
C LEU A 116 -16.01 6.04 -9.59
N HIS A 117 -15.47 5.77 -10.78
CA HIS A 117 -15.98 4.77 -11.70
C HIS A 117 -15.48 3.38 -11.30
N LYS A 118 -16.39 2.44 -11.05
CA LYS A 118 -16.12 1.04 -10.70
C LYS A 118 -17.00 0.15 -11.59
N VAL A 119 -16.41 -0.88 -12.22
CA VAL A 119 -17.13 -1.75 -13.17
C VAL A 119 -17.82 -2.89 -12.41
N ASP A 120 -17.08 -3.57 -11.54
CA ASP A 120 -17.56 -4.60 -10.63
C ASP A 120 -16.74 -4.62 -9.32
N ARG A 121 -17.02 -5.58 -8.43
CA ARG A 121 -16.35 -5.69 -7.12
C ARG A 121 -14.89 -6.15 -7.17
N ALA A 122 -14.44 -6.78 -8.26
CA ALA A 122 -13.07 -7.21 -8.48
C ALA A 122 -12.22 -6.17 -9.23
N THR A 123 -12.85 -5.21 -9.92
CA THR A 123 -12.17 -4.03 -10.48
C THR A 123 -11.95 -2.93 -9.46
N ASP A 124 -10.81 -2.24 -9.54
CA ASP A 124 -10.54 -1.02 -8.80
C ASP A 124 -11.55 0.09 -9.17
N ALA A 125 -11.95 0.91 -8.20
CA ALA A 125 -12.65 2.14 -8.52
C ALA A 125 -11.61 3.21 -8.93
N THR A 126 -11.90 4.04 -9.94
CA THR A 126 -10.94 5.06 -10.42
C THR A 126 -11.61 6.37 -10.80
N VAL A 127 -10.86 7.48 -10.74
CA VAL A 127 -11.24 8.77 -11.33
C VAL A 127 -10.00 9.53 -11.79
N ILE A 128 -10.09 10.26 -12.91
CA ILE A 128 -9.04 11.18 -13.36
C ILE A 128 -9.50 12.61 -13.10
N LEU A 129 -8.68 13.37 -12.37
CA LEU A 129 -8.92 14.79 -12.08
C LEU A 129 -7.95 15.68 -12.88
N PRO A 130 -8.44 16.75 -13.54
CA PRO A 130 -7.60 17.79 -14.13
C PRO A 130 -7.17 18.77 -13.02
N LEU A 131 -5.96 18.58 -12.48
CA LEU A 131 -5.42 19.38 -11.38
C LEU A 131 -4.33 20.34 -11.88
N ARG A 132 -4.02 21.40 -11.14
CA ARG A 132 -2.82 22.22 -11.41
C ARG A 132 -1.61 21.54 -10.73
N PRO A 133 -0.35 21.91 -11.06
CA PRO A 133 0.79 21.49 -10.24
C PRO A 133 0.65 22.03 -8.81
N GLY A 134 1.04 21.23 -7.81
CA GLY A 134 0.92 21.57 -6.38
C GLY A 134 0.63 20.36 -5.49
N THR A 135 0.69 20.57 -4.17
CA THR A 135 0.38 19.54 -3.17
C THR A 135 -1.10 19.60 -2.78
N TYR A 136 -1.79 18.47 -2.83
CA TYR A 136 -3.21 18.35 -2.51
C TYR A 136 -3.44 17.32 -1.39
N GLU A 137 -4.10 17.73 -0.31
CA GLU A 137 -4.75 16.82 0.65
C GLU A 137 -6.10 16.33 0.10
N PHE A 138 -6.43 15.06 0.34
CA PHE A 138 -7.69 14.41 -0.07
C PHE A 138 -8.06 13.24 0.85
N LYS A 139 -9.29 12.72 0.73
CA LYS A 139 -9.75 11.50 1.41
C LYS A 139 -10.87 10.84 0.61
N PHE A 140 -10.99 9.51 0.74
CA PHE A 140 -12.11 8.78 0.15
C PHE A 140 -13.30 8.72 1.11
N VAL A 141 -14.50 8.61 0.54
CA VAL A 141 -15.71 8.21 1.25
C VAL A 141 -16.19 6.91 0.63
N VAL A 142 -16.12 5.84 1.40
CA VAL A 142 -16.40 4.45 0.97
C VAL A 142 -17.59 3.95 1.79
N ASP A 143 -18.68 3.62 1.13
CA ASP A 143 -19.96 3.22 1.76
C ASP A 143 -20.42 4.15 2.89
N LYS A 144 -20.16 5.46 2.71
CA LYS A 144 -20.42 6.61 3.63
C LYS A 144 -19.44 6.74 4.81
N VAL A 145 -18.41 5.90 4.91
CA VAL A 145 -17.32 6.04 5.88
C VAL A 145 -16.18 6.87 5.26
N TRP A 146 -15.67 7.84 6.00
CA TRP A 146 -14.48 8.61 5.61
C TRP A 146 -13.22 7.78 5.86
N THR A 147 -12.51 7.41 4.80
CA THR A 147 -11.41 6.44 4.86
C THR A 147 -10.21 6.94 4.06
N PRO A 148 -9.01 7.07 4.65
CA PRO A 148 -7.80 7.26 3.87
C PRO A 148 -7.45 5.96 3.13
N ALA A 149 -6.98 6.06 1.90
CA ALA A 149 -6.45 4.92 1.15
C ALA A 149 -5.09 4.49 1.75
N PRO A 150 -4.89 3.22 2.13
CA PRO A 150 -3.61 2.73 2.64
C PRO A 150 -2.49 2.80 1.58
N HIS A 151 -2.85 2.59 0.31
CA HIS A 151 -1.93 2.69 -0.82
C HIS A 151 -1.60 4.14 -1.25
N GLU A 152 -2.05 5.17 -0.53
CA GLU A 152 -1.72 6.58 -0.81
C GLU A 152 -0.96 7.18 0.40
N PRO A 153 0.03 8.06 0.22
CA PRO A 153 0.70 8.73 1.33
C PRO A 153 -0.29 9.45 2.26
N THR A 154 -0.08 9.38 3.57
CA THR A 154 -0.94 10.02 4.58
C THR A 154 -0.25 11.20 5.27
N VAL A 155 -1.07 12.13 5.74
CA VAL A 155 -0.66 13.35 6.44
C VAL A 155 -1.68 13.68 7.52
N THR A 156 -1.24 14.12 8.69
CA THR A 156 -2.14 14.71 9.69
C THR A 156 -2.10 16.23 9.56
N ASN A 157 -3.26 16.84 9.31
CA ASN A 157 -3.40 18.29 9.16
C ASN A 157 -3.43 19.02 10.54
N ALA A 158 -3.52 20.35 10.52
CA ALA A 158 -3.48 21.17 11.74
C ALA A 158 -4.64 20.89 12.72
N GLU A 159 -5.82 20.52 12.22
CA GLU A 159 -6.97 20.15 13.06
C GLU A 159 -6.93 18.68 13.53
N GLY A 160 -5.82 17.96 13.30
CA GLY A 160 -5.64 16.57 13.72
C GLY A 160 -6.26 15.52 12.79
N HIS A 161 -6.80 15.92 11.63
CA HIS A 161 -7.39 14.98 10.67
C HIS A 161 -6.31 14.30 9.84
N LEU A 162 -6.22 12.96 9.95
CA LEU A 162 -5.42 12.12 9.07
C LEU A 162 -6.06 12.07 7.66
N ASN A 163 -5.47 12.74 6.68
CA ASN A 163 -5.84 12.76 5.27
C ASN A 163 -4.83 11.95 4.43
N ASN A 164 -5.15 11.66 3.16
CA ASN A 164 -4.12 11.36 2.17
C ASN A 164 -3.58 12.66 1.58
N TYR A 165 -2.38 12.62 1.00
CA TYR A 165 -1.86 13.70 0.18
C TYR A 165 -1.12 13.19 -1.05
N ARG A 166 -1.05 14.04 -2.08
CA ARG A 166 -0.24 13.81 -3.28
C ARG A 166 0.30 15.12 -3.81
N VAL A 167 1.54 15.08 -4.31
CA VAL A 167 2.14 16.20 -5.04
C VAL A 167 1.91 15.97 -6.54
N ILE A 168 1.09 16.82 -7.14
CA ILE A 168 0.84 16.82 -8.57
C ILE A 168 1.91 17.67 -9.25
N ALA A 169 2.58 17.07 -10.21
CA ALA A 169 3.53 17.71 -11.12
C ALA A 169 3.57 16.89 -12.42
N PRO A 170 3.87 17.51 -13.57
CA PRO A 170 3.90 16.79 -14.84
C PRO A 170 5.10 15.84 -14.90
N THR A 171 4.84 14.53 -15.03
CA THR A 171 5.87 13.49 -15.18
C THR A 171 6.02 13.01 -16.62
N ALA A 172 4.97 13.19 -17.42
CA ALA A 172 4.97 12.97 -18.87
C ALA A 172 4.31 14.17 -19.58
N THR A 173 4.86 14.54 -20.74
CA THR A 173 4.28 15.54 -21.66
C THR A 173 4.10 14.91 -23.03
N PHE A 174 2.88 14.98 -23.56
CA PHE A 174 2.50 14.49 -24.88
C PHE A 174 2.25 15.67 -25.79
N THR A 175 2.82 15.64 -27.01
CA THR A 175 2.76 16.75 -27.97
C THR A 175 2.57 16.18 -29.37
N LEU A 176 1.64 16.73 -30.14
CA LEU A 176 1.38 16.38 -31.54
C LEU A 176 1.14 17.64 -32.38
N THR A 177 1.77 17.76 -33.54
CA THR A 177 1.52 18.87 -34.48
C THR A 177 0.39 18.52 -35.44
N ALA A 178 -0.83 18.98 -35.16
CA ALA A 178 -2.02 18.65 -35.95
C ALA A 178 -2.91 19.88 -36.27
N PRO A 179 -2.43 20.89 -37.05
CA PRO A 179 -3.11 22.19 -37.16
C PRO A 179 -4.56 22.13 -37.65
N LYS A 180 -4.90 21.11 -38.47
CA LYS A 180 -6.24 20.91 -39.04
C LYS A 180 -7.19 20.08 -38.16
N ALA A 181 -6.72 19.47 -37.08
CA ALA A 181 -7.57 18.64 -36.22
C ALA A 181 -8.50 19.49 -35.36
N ASP A 182 -9.72 19.01 -35.12
CA ASP A 182 -10.65 19.63 -34.17
C ASP A 182 -10.39 19.12 -32.74
N SER A 183 -9.96 17.86 -32.62
CA SER A 183 -9.73 17.15 -31.37
C SER A 183 -8.54 16.20 -31.45
N VAL A 184 -7.73 16.17 -30.39
CA VAL A 184 -6.65 15.19 -30.22
C VAL A 184 -6.69 14.64 -28.80
N LEU A 185 -6.79 13.32 -28.69
CA LEU A 185 -6.61 12.57 -27.46
C LEU A 185 -5.27 11.83 -27.47
N VAL A 186 -4.80 11.41 -26.29
CA VAL A 186 -3.79 10.36 -26.16
C VAL A 186 -4.30 9.26 -25.21
N ILE A 187 -4.06 8.00 -25.58
CA ILE A 187 -4.39 6.79 -24.80
C ILE A 187 -3.12 5.95 -24.64
N GLY A 188 -3.02 5.14 -23.57
CA GLY A 188 -1.82 4.36 -23.28
C GLY A 188 -2.01 3.22 -22.29
N ASP A 189 -0.99 2.37 -22.18
CA ASP A 189 -0.99 1.16 -21.34
C ASP A 189 -0.98 1.45 -19.81
N TRP A 190 -0.72 2.69 -19.39
CA TRP A 190 -0.76 3.15 -17.98
C TRP A 190 -2.12 2.93 -17.25
N ASP A 191 -3.19 2.66 -18.00
CA ASP A 191 -4.49 2.20 -17.47
C ASP A 191 -5.10 1.03 -18.25
N ASN A 192 -4.29 0.28 -19.00
CA ASN A 192 -4.72 -0.73 -19.97
C ASN A 192 -5.57 -0.14 -21.12
N TRP A 193 -5.18 1.02 -21.65
CA TRP A 193 -5.82 1.71 -22.77
C TRP A 193 -7.29 2.12 -22.55
N GLN A 194 -7.72 2.20 -21.29
CA GLN A 194 -9.11 2.47 -20.92
C GLN A 194 -9.46 3.97 -20.94
N TYR A 195 -8.49 4.86 -20.67
CA TYR A 195 -8.76 6.29 -20.55
C TYR A 195 -7.93 7.17 -21.49
N SER A 196 -8.58 8.25 -21.94
CA SER A 196 -8.04 9.20 -22.91
C SER A 196 -7.82 10.58 -22.29
N LEU A 197 -6.61 11.11 -22.42
CA LEU A 197 -6.30 12.49 -22.03
C LEU A 197 -6.54 13.42 -23.22
N MET A 198 -7.27 14.52 -23.03
CA MET A 198 -7.48 15.53 -24.08
C MET A 198 -6.29 16.48 -24.16
N LEU A 199 -5.75 16.70 -25.36
CA LEU A 199 -4.68 17.66 -25.59
C LEU A 199 -5.28 19.06 -25.85
N GLN A 200 -4.64 20.08 -25.30
CA GLN A 200 -4.99 21.48 -25.55
C GLN A 200 -4.29 21.98 -26.82
N LYS A 201 -5.07 22.55 -27.74
CA LYS A 201 -4.57 23.15 -28.99
C LYS A 201 -4.07 24.57 -28.74
N ASP A 202 -2.84 24.87 -29.14
CA ASP A 202 -2.41 26.24 -29.39
C ASP A 202 -2.96 26.71 -30.76
N PRO A 203 -3.82 27.74 -30.82
CA PRO A 203 -4.36 28.25 -32.09
C PRO A 203 -3.31 28.91 -33.00
N ALA A 204 -2.17 29.37 -32.46
CA ALA A 204 -1.15 30.07 -33.22
C ALA A 204 -0.20 29.10 -33.97
N THR A 205 0.20 28.01 -33.34
CA THR A 205 1.08 26.99 -33.95
C THR A 205 0.35 25.77 -34.51
N GLY A 206 -0.88 25.50 -34.03
CA GLY A 206 -1.60 24.26 -34.34
C GLY A 206 -1.04 23.01 -33.64
N VAL A 207 -0.17 23.21 -32.65
CA VAL A 207 0.36 22.15 -31.78
C VAL A 207 -0.66 21.82 -30.69
N PHE A 208 -0.86 20.53 -30.44
CA PHE A 208 -1.65 19.99 -29.36
C PHE A 208 -0.72 19.47 -28.24
N THR A 209 -1.01 19.79 -26.98
CA THR A 209 -0.19 19.38 -25.82
C THR A 209 -1.06 18.89 -24.65
N ALA A 210 -0.65 17.80 -23.99
CA ALA A 210 -1.20 17.36 -22.70
C ALA A 210 -0.06 17.05 -21.72
N LYS A 211 -0.32 17.23 -20.43
CA LYS A 211 0.58 16.83 -19.34
C LYS A 211 -0.11 15.86 -18.39
N ALA A 212 0.59 14.83 -17.98
CA ALA A 212 0.08 13.78 -17.10
C ALA A 212 0.96 13.60 -15.86
N HIS A 213 0.33 13.19 -14.76
CA HIS A 213 1.02 12.67 -13.58
C HIS A 213 0.86 11.14 -13.58
N LEU A 214 1.74 10.48 -14.34
CA LEU A 214 1.87 9.03 -14.37
C LEU A 214 2.90 8.59 -13.31
N PRO A 215 2.78 7.37 -12.73
CA PRO A 215 3.84 6.77 -11.92
C PRO A 215 5.17 6.65 -12.70
N PRO A 216 6.31 6.38 -12.04
CA PRO A 216 7.57 6.14 -12.74
C PRO A 216 7.53 4.85 -13.56
N GLY A 217 7.98 4.90 -14.81
CA GLY A 217 7.97 3.74 -15.72
C GLY A 217 8.07 4.10 -17.19
N GLN A 218 8.18 3.08 -18.06
CA GLN A 218 8.00 3.23 -19.50
C GLN A 218 6.57 2.84 -19.87
N TYR A 219 5.90 3.68 -20.66
CA TYR A 219 4.53 3.48 -21.12
C TYR A 219 4.44 3.55 -22.64
N SER A 220 3.57 2.71 -23.20
CA SER A 220 3.21 2.67 -24.62
C SER A 220 1.97 3.52 -24.87
N TYR A 221 1.93 4.27 -25.98
CA TYR A 221 0.82 5.19 -26.25
C TYR A 221 0.55 5.45 -27.74
N VAL A 222 -0.67 5.88 -28.06
CA VAL A 222 -1.06 6.38 -29.39
C VAL A 222 -1.92 7.63 -29.27
N TYR A 223 -1.94 8.45 -30.31
CA TYR A 223 -2.87 9.58 -30.41
C TYR A 223 -4.18 9.13 -31.06
N VAL A 224 -5.29 9.77 -30.70
CA VAL A 224 -6.57 9.65 -31.40
C VAL A 224 -6.95 11.03 -31.92
N VAL A 225 -6.80 11.25 -33.22
CA VAL A 225 -7.09 12.51 -33.90
C VAL A 225 -8.45 12.38 -34.59
N ASP A 226 -9.41 13.21 -34.16
CA ASP A 226 -10.78 13.24 -34.69
C ASP A 226 -11.42 11.84 -34.83
N GLY A 227 -11.23 11.02 -33.79
CA GLY A 227 -11.74 9.64 -33.69
C GLY A 227 -10.86 8.55 -34.33
N ASN A 228 -9.74 8.90 -34.97
CA ASN A 228 -8.86 7.95 -35.67
C ASN A 228 -7.55 7.77 -34.91
N VAL A 229 -7.12 6.52 -34.67
CA VAL A 229 -5.81 6.21 -34.08
C VAL A 229 -4.69 6.59 -35.06
N VAL A 230 -3.71 7.35 -34.59
CA VAL A 230 -2.54 7.78 -35.38
C VAL A 230 -1.26 7.84 -34.54
N THR A 231 -0.13 7.78 -35.23
CA THR A 231 1.22 8.00 -34.71
C THR A 231 1.77 9.34 -35.22
N ASP A 232 2.61 10.00 -34.42
CA ASP A 232 3.43 11.13 -34.85
C ASP A 232 4.58 10.60 -35.74
N PRO A 233 4.66 10.99 -37.03
CA PRO A 233 5.72 10.52 -37.94
C PRO A 233 7.12 11.05 -37.59
N GLY A 234 7.25 12.00 -36.66
CA GLY A 234 8.51 12.49 -36.11
C GLY A 234 9.06 11.66 -34.94
N LEU A 235 8.30 10.68 -34.41
CA LEU A 235 8.69 9.87 -33.26
C LEU A 235 8.85 8.38 -33.62
N PRO A 236 9.75 7.64 -32.94
CA PRO A 236 9.87 6.19 -33.11
C PRO A 236 8.56 5.45 -32.76
N THR A 237 8.24 4.41 -33.52
CA THR A 237 7.16 3.47 -33.22
C THR A 237 7.71 2.08 -32.86
N TYR A 238 6.89 1.31 -32.16
CA TYR A 238 7.14 -0.06 -31.73
C TYR A 238 5.89 -0.90 -31.97
N PRO A 239 6.01 -2.20 -32.29
CA PRO A 239 4.84 -3.06 -32.47
C PRO A 239 4.19 -3.41 -31.12
N ASP A 240 2.87 -3.32 -31.09
CA ASP A 240 1.95 -3.73 -30.03
C ASP A 240 0.90 -4.71 -30.58
N ALA A 241 0.30 -5.50 -29.68
CA ALA A 241 -0.66 -6.54 -30.05
C ALA A 241 -2.10 -6.04 -30.29
N GLU A 242 -2.48 -4.88 -29.73
CA GLU A 242 -3.85 -4.34 -29.77
C GLU A 242 -3.94 -3.10 -30.67
N TYR A 243 -2.98 -2.18 -30.57
CA TYR A 243 -3.00 -0.88 -31.27
C TYR A 243 -2.07 -0.80 -32.50
N GLY A 244 -1.25 -1.82 -32.76
CA GLY A 244 -0.38 -1.87 -33.93
C GLY A 244 0.94 -1.13 -33.71
N ASP A 245 1.17 -0.01 -34.41
CA ASP A 245 2.35 0.82 -34.20
C ASP A 245 2.09 1.85 -33.08
N VAL A 246 2.88 1.76 -31.99
CA VAL A 246 2.72 2.62 -30.79
C VAL A 246 4.00 3.36 -30.46
N HIS A 247 3.89 4.54 -29.86
CA HIS A 247 5.03 5.25 -29.29
C HIS A 247 5.36 4.75 -27.89
N ARG A 248 6.51 5.16 -27.36
CA ARG A 248 6.87 4.95 -25.95
C ARG A 248 7.36 6.23 -25.31
N ILE A 249 6.97 6.45 -24.06
CA ILE A 249 7.42 7.56 -23.21
C ILE A 249 7.97 7.02 -21.89
N TRP A 250 8.96 7.69 -21.32
CA TRP A 250 9.36 7.48 -19.93
C TRP A 250 8.67 8.53 -19.06
N SER A 251 8.04 8.07 -18.00
CA SER A 251 7.61 8.88 -16.87
C SER A 251 8.65 8.73 -15.76
N PHE A 252 9.09 9.85 -15.19
CA PHE A 252 10.01 9.90 -14.06
C PHE A 252 9.34 10.54 -12.86
N LEU A 253 9.92 10.37 -11.68
CA LEU A 253 9.50 11.17 -10.52
C LEU A 253 9.76 12.65 -10.82
N PRO A 254 8.86 13.56 -10.41
CA PRO A 254 9.12 14.98 -10.56
C PRO A 254 10.25 15.42 -9.63
N ASP A 255 11.15 16.22 -10.18
CA ASP A 255 12.12 17.00 -9.42
C ASP A 255 11.36 17.98 -8.52
N LEU A 256 11.54 17.82 -7.20
CA LEU A 256 10.79 18.52 -6.16
C LEU A 256 11.71 18.79 -4.97
N PHE A 257 11.64 20.00 -4.41
CA PHE A 257 12.24 20.26 -3.11
C PHE A 257 11.39 19.61 -2.02
N ARG A 258 11.89 18.56 -1.37
CA ARG A 258 11.26 17.92 -0.21
C ARG A 258 12.11 18.19 1.03
N VAL A 259 11.65 19.07 1.92
CA VAL A 259 12.36 19.45 3.14
C VAL A 259 11.72 18.72 4.33
N PHE A 260 12.46 17.78 4.91
CA PHE A 260 12.11 17.12 6.17
C PHE A 260 12.81 17.84 7.32
N TYR A 261 12.06 18.25 8.34
CA TYR A 261 12.56 19.02 9.49
C TYR A 261 12.24 18.34 10.81
N CYS A 262 13.26 17.92 11.56
CA CYS A 262 13.09 17.35 12.89
C CYS A 262 13.06 18.47 13.94
N THR A 263 11.96 18.59 14.69
CA THR A 263 11.75 19.69 15.64
C THR A 263 10.91 19.27 16.85
N GLY A 264 11.03 20.03 17.94
CA GLY A 264 10.16 19.94 19.11
C GLY A 264 8.97 20.91 19.08
N TRP A 265 8.67 21.52 17.92
CA TRP A 265 7.55 22.45 17.77
C TRP A 265 6.27 21.75 17.28
N GLU A 266 5.14 22.14 17.87
CA GLU A 266 3.79 21.70 17.49
C GLU A 266 3.44 22.15 16.06
N GLU A 267 3.72 23.42 15.73
CA GLU A 267 3.70 23.96 14.37
C GLU A 267 5.12 24.34 13.91
N ALA A 268 5.37 24.22 12.61
CA ALA A 268 6.56 24.77 11.97
C ALA A 268 6.16 25.45 10.66
N VAL A 269 6.67 26.64 10.39
CA VAL A 269 6.43 27.41 9.17
C VAL A 269 7.75 27.62 8.45
N LEU A 270 7.81 27.15 7.21
CA LEU A 270 8.91 27.32 6.27
C LEU A 270 8.72 28.66 5.55
N SER A 271 9.59 29.63 5.81
CA SER A 271 9.66 30.88 5.04
C SER A 271 10.75 30.74 3.98
N TYR A 272 10.39 30.73 2.71
CA TYR A 272 11.27 30.38 1.59
C TYR A 272 11.22 31.34 0.40
N ARG A 273 12.25 31.27 -0.45
CA ARG A 273 12.25 31.86 -1.80
C ARG A 273 13.02 30.97 -2.77
N ARG A 274 12.64 31.04 -4.05
CA ARG A 274 13.30 30.32 -5.15
C ARG A 274 14.27 31.25 -5.87
N VAL A 275 15.46 30.74 -6.18
CA VAL A 275 16.59 31.52 -6.74
C VAL A 275 17.14 30.78 -7.97
N VAL A 276 17.32 31.49 -9.08
CA VAL A 276 17.92 30.97 -10.32
C VAL A 276 19.08 31.87 -10.72
N ASN A 277 20.24 31.30 -11.03
CA ASN A 277 21.46 32.05 -11.39
C ASN A 277 21.85 33.17 -10.38
N GLY A 278 21.53 32.98 -9.11
CA GLY A 278 21.78 33.97 -8.03
C GLY A 278 20.76 35.11 -7.94
N GLN A 279 19.68 35.10 -8.73
CA GLN A 279 18.57 36.05 -8.66
C GLN A 279 17.30 35.37 -8.13
N ALA A 280 16.62 36.01 -7.17
CA ALA A 280 15.36 35.49 -6.64
C ALA A 280 14.22 35.68 -7.66
N LEU A 281 13.43 34.62 -7.89
CA LEU A 281 12.27 34.66 -8.80
C LEU A 281 11.14 35.55 -8.28
N THR A 282 11.05 35.72 -6.96
CA THR A 282 10.11 36.63 -6.28
C THR A 282 10.86 37.62 -5.41
N THR A 283 10.38 38.87 -5.35
CA THR A 283 10.88 39.89 -4.42
C THR A 283 10.46 39.61 -2.98
N GLU A 284 9.31 38.96 -2.79
CA GLU A 284 8.76 38.61 -1.49
C GLU A 284 9.08 37.15 -1.12
N TRP A 285 9.19 36.90 0.19
CA TRP A 285 9.32 35.57 0.76
C TRP A 285 7.95 34.88 0.81
N GLN A 286 7.90 33.62 0.40
CA GLN A 286 6.71 32.78 0.46
C GLN A 286 6.71 32.01 1.79
N SER A 287 5.55 31.79 2.40
CA SER A 287 5.43 31.04 3.66
C SER A 287 4.56 29.80 3.48
N LEU A 288 5.00 28.68 4.05
CA LEU A 288 4.32 27.38 3.99
C LEU A 288 4.39 26.70 5.35
N THR A 289 3.24 26.48 5.98
CA THR A 289 3.16 25.64 7.18
C THR A 289 3.55 24.20 6.82
N MET A 290 4.43 23.60 7.61
CA MET A 290 4.89 22.23 7.43
C MET A 290 3.94 21.25 8.10
N VAL A 291 3.59 20.19 7.38
CA VAL A 291 2.76 19.11 7.90
C VAL A 291 3.59 18.10 8.69
N ASN A 292 2.95 17.21 9.44
CA ASN A 292 3.64 16.04 10.01
C ASN A 292 4.11 15.11 8.89
N ALA A 293 5.36 14.66 8.93
CA ALA A 293 5.84 13.54 8.12
C ALA A 293 5.28 12.21 8.67
N PRO A 294 5.30 11.10 7.91
CA PRO A 294 4.74 9.83 8.40
C PRO A 294 5.57 9.16 9.51
N SER A 295 6.80 9.63 9.77
CA SER A 295 7.60 9.19 10.92
C SER A 295 6.89 9.40 12.25
N ARG A 296 7.05 8.44 13.15
CA ARG A 296 6.49 8.47 14.52
C ARG A 296 7.23 9.47 15.42
N GLY A 297 8.32 10.06 14.92
CA GLY A 297 9.26 10.85 15.71
C GLY A 297 10.23 9.96 16.49
N ASN A 298 11.15 10.58 17.20
CA ASN A 298 12.11 9.89 18.08
C ASN A 298 12.62 10.85 19.17
N SER A 299 13.73 10.50 19.83
CA SER A 299 14.39 11.32 20.86
C SER A 299 14.91 12.69 20.36
N LEU A 300 14.87 12.95 19.04
CA LEU A 300 15.23 14.24 18.44
C LEU A 300 14.04 15.20 18.29
N GLY A 301 12.81 14.68 18.33
CA GLY A 301 11.56 15.42 18.11
C GLY A 301 10.61 14.73 17.14
N VAL A 302 9.60 15.48 16.69
CA VAL A 302 8.71 15.08 15.59
C VAL A 302 9.30 15.51 14.25
N TRP A 303 9.11 14.70 13.22
CA TRP A 303 9.47 15.08 11.85
C TRP A 303 8.31 15.80 11.17
N LYS A 304 8.58 17.01 10.70
CA LYS A 304 7.74 17.81 9.81
C LYS A 304 8.22 17.64 8.37
N MET A 305 7.35 17.88 7.39
CA MET A 305 7.74 17.95 5.98
C MET A 305 7.03 19.08 5.21
N ALA A 306 7.73 19.58 4.20
CA ALA A 306 7.19 20.49 3.18
C ALA A 306 7.67 20.03 1.80
N THR A 307 6.83 20.19 0.79
CA THR A 307 7.21 19.95 -0.61
C THR A 307 6.90 21.16 -1.47
N ILE A 308 7.91 21.63 -2.22
CA ILE A 308 7.81 22.78 -3.12
C ILE A 308 8.19 22.30 -4.53
N VAL A 309 7.34 22.67 -5.51
CA VAL A 309 7.57 22.36 -6.92
C VAL A 309 8.46 23.47 -7.52
N PRO A 310 9.61 23.12 -8.12
CA PRO A 310 10.39 24.09 -8.89
C PRO A 310 9.68 24.42 -10.21
N THR A 311 10.04 25.56 -10.79
CA THR A 311 9.69 25.94 -12.16
C THR A 311 10.83 25.70 -13.16
N ASP A 312 12.08 25.72 -12.70
CA ASP A 312 13.29 25.38 -13.47
C ASP A 312 14.19 24.37 -12.70
N PRO A 313 14.76 23.32 -13.34
CA PRO A 313 15.68 22.38 -12.68
C PRO A 313 16.95 23.01 -12.08
N ALA A 314 17.35 24.21 -12.52
CA ALA A 314 18.47 24.97 -11.97
C ALA A 314 18.10 25.85 -10.76
N GLU A 315 16.90 25.69 -10.19
CA GLU A 315 16.49 26.40 -8.99
C GLU A 315 17.29 25.99 -7.74
N VAL A 316 17.52 26.98 -6.89
CA VAL A 316 18.01 26.88 -5.52
C VAL A 316 16.89 27.33 -4.58
N LEU A 317 16.64 26.59 -3.51
CA LEU A 317 15.67 26.96 -2.48
C LEU A 317 16.39 27.53 -1.25
N GLU A 318 16.20 28.82 -0.98
CA GLU A 318 16.64 29.46 0.26
C GLU A 318 15.49 29.52 1.27
N PHE A 319 15.75 29.22 2.54
CA PHE A 319 14.69 29.20 3.58
C PHE A 319 15.17 29.47 5.01
N THR A 320 14.23 29.88 5.87
CA THR A 320 14.30 29.80 7.33
C THR A 320 13.04 29.13 7.89
N LEU A 321 13.06 28.78 9.17
CA LEU A 321 11.97 28.07 9.82
C LEU A 321 11.57 28.77 11.11
N ASN A 322 10.28 28.84 11.41
CA ASN A 322 9.78 29.40 12.67
C ASN A 322 8.63 28.57 13.24
N ASN A 323 8.28 28.81 14.51
CA ASN A 323 7.28 28.02 15.25
C ASN A 323 5.83 28.53 15.11
N GLY A 324 5.48 29.24 14.04
CA GLY A 324 4.11 29.71 13.76
C GLY A 324 3.61 30.90 14.59
N ALA A 325 4.26 31.21 15.72
CA ALA A 325 3.83 32.22 16.71
C ALA A 325 3.99 33.68 16.25
N ALA A 326 3.22 34.10 15.25
CA ALA A 326 3.24 35.44 14.67
C ALA A 326 2.30 36.44 15.37
N GLY A 327 2.69 37.73 15.38
CA GLY A 327 1.84 38.86 15.77
C GLY A 327 1.51 38.94 17.26
N ALA A 328 0.52 38.17 17.71
CA ALA A 328 -0.06 38.31 19.05
C ALA A 328 0.78 37.70 20.19
N ASP A 329 1.62 36.70 19.87
CA ASP A 329 2.40 35.93 20.85
C ASP A 329 3.92 36.03 20.58
N ALA A 330 4.38 37.23 20.19
CA ALA A 330 5.75 37.48 19.75
C ALA A 330 6.84 37.13 20.79
N ALA A 331 6.48 37.04 22.09
CA ALA A 331 7.38 36.57 23.14
C ALA A 331 7.66 35.05 23.08
N ARG A 332 6.84 34.29 22.34
CA ARG A 332 7.03 32.86 22.06
C ARG A 332 7.60 32.57 20.66
N PHE A 333 7.76 33.58 19.81
CA PHE A 333 8.34 33.41 18.49
C PHE A 333 9.76 32.85 18.59
N LYS A 334 10.02 31.78 17.84
CA LYS A 334 11.34 31.14 17.71
C LYS A 334 11.61 30.90 16.23
N GLU A 335 12.82 31.25 15.82
CA GLU A 335 13.32 30.99 14.47
C GLU A 335 14.52 30.04 14.53
N ASP A 336 14.63 29.17 13.53
CA ASP A 336 15.76 28.29 13.26
C ASP A 336 16.46 28.76 11.98
N ARG A 337 17.76 29.05 12.11
CA ARG A 337 18.68 29.50 11.06
C ARG A 337 20.01 28.75 11.21
N PRO A 338 20.75 28.50 10.11
CA PRO A 338 22.06 27.88 10.22
C PRO A 338 23.05 28.82 10.91
N GLY A 339 23.76 28.34 11.93
CA GLY A 339 24.63 29.19 12.77
C GLY A 339 25.82 29.87 12.06
N ALA A 340 26.07 29.55 10.78
CA ALA A 340 27.17 30.10 9.97
C ALA A 340 26.71 30.79 8.67
N ALA A 341 25.41 30.89 8.41
CA ALA A 341 24.86 31.46 7.17
C ALA A 341 23.51 32.17 7.45
N PRO A 342 23.08 33.15 6.63
CA PRO A 342 21.84 33.90 6.91
C PRO A 342 20.57 33.05 6.77
N VAL A 343 20.60 32.02 5.92
CA VAL A 343 19.47 31.15 5.53
C VAL A 343 19.97 29.74 5.23
N TYR A 344 19.09 28.75 5.36
CA TYR A 344 19.31 27.40 4.81
C TYR A 344 19.18 27.41 3.28
N CYS A 345 19.84 26.46 2.61
CA CYS A 345 19.92 26.41 1.14
C CYS A 345 19.88 24.96 0.64
N CYS A 346 18.89 24.62 -0.18
CA CYS A 346 18.89 23.40 -1.00
C CYS A 346 19.43 23.76 -2.40
N PRO A 347 20.65 23.32 -2.78
CA PRO A 347 21.33 23.81 -3.99
C PRO A 347 20.80 23.24 -5.32
N PHE A 348 19.80 22.36 -5.29
CA PHE A 348 19.11 21.79 -6.44
C PHE A 348 17.76 21.21 -5.99
N PRO A 349 16.77 21.03 -6.88
CA PRO A 349 15.53 20.31 -6.57
C PRO A 349 15.84 18.87 -6.11
N GLY A 350 15.34 18.50 -4.93
CA GLY A 350 15.63 17.21 -4.34
C GLY A 350 15.18 17.10 -2.89
N SER A 351 15.52 15.98 -2.28
CA SER A 351 15.09 15.63 -0.93
C SER A 351 16.19 15.90 0.10
N PHE A 352 15.86 16.60 1.18
CA PHE A 352 16.80 17.07 2.20
C PHE A 352 16.24 16.89 3.62
N LYS A 353 17.13 16.60 4.58
CA LYS A 353 16.84 16.54 6.02
C LYS A 353 17.51 17.69 6.75
N LEU A 354 16.77 18.38 7.61
CA LEU A 354 17.28 19.31 8.60
C LEU A 354 17.00 18.77 10.01
N ALA A 355 18.05 18.56 10.79
CA ALA A 355 17.96 18.24 12.21
C ALA A 355 19.16 18.85 12.94
N LYS A 356 18.95 19.34 14.18
CA LYS A 356 20.01 19.97 15.01
C LYS A 356 20.82 21.05 14.26
N GLY A 357 20.15 21.86 13.45
CA GLY A 357 20.77 22.91 12.63
C GLY A 357 21.61 22.43 11.43
N MET A 358 21.64 21.12 11.16
CA MET A 358 22.37 20.55 10.02
C MET A 358 21.41 20.16 8.89
N LEU A 359 21.43 20.91 7.79
CA LEU A 359 20.82 20.51 6.52
C LEU A 359 21.73 19.52 5.80
N ARG A 360 21.17 18.41 5.30
CA ARG A 360 21.89 17.38 4.53
C ARG A 360 21.01 16.85 3.38
N PRO A 361 21.59 16.48 2.22
CA PRO A 361 20.88 15.70 1.22
C PRO A 361 20.34 14.38 1.81
N PHE A 362 19.18 13.96 1.34
CA PHE A 362 18.50 12.73 1.74
C PHE A 362 17.87 12.09 0.50
N PRO A 363 18.65 11.38 -0.35
CA PRO A 363 18.17 10.84 -1.63
C PRO A 363 16.88 10.01 -1.49
N ARG A 364 16.83 9.16 -0.46
CA ARG A 364 15.68 8.30 -0.18
C ARG A 364 14.36 9.03 0.05
N GLY A 365 14.37 10.30 0.43
CA GLY A 365 13.16 11.11 0.52
C GLY A 365 12.44 11.31 -0.83
N ALA A 366 13.06 10.93 -1.95
CA ALA A 366 12.43 10.83 -3.26
C ALA A 366 12.12 9.38 -3.70
N GLU A 367 12.62 8.35 -3.02
CA GLU A 367 12.42 6.95 -3.42
C GLU A 367 11.00 6.46 -3.16
N ALA A 368 10.64 5.35 -3.82
CA ALA A 368 9.41 4.63 -3.52
C ALA A 368 9.48 3.99 -2.12
N ARG A 369 8.35 4.03 -1.41
CA ARG A 369 8.21 3.36 -0.10
C ARG A 369 8.45 1.85 -0.21
N ILE A 370 9.07 1.28 0.81
CA ILE A 370 9.23 -0.17 0.98
C ILE A 370 8.23 -0.72 2.00
N MET A 371 8.08 -2.04 2.04
CA MET A 371 7.34 -2.77 3.06
C MET A 371 8.23 -3.85 3.65
N LEU A 372 8.70 -3.65 4.88
CA LEU A 372 9.44 -4.67 5.61
C LEU A 372 8.47 -5.53 6.43
N VAL A 373 8.60 -6.84 6.33
CA VAL A 373 7.79 -7.82 7.04
C VAL A 373 8.69 -8.76 7.84
N SER A 374 8.70 -8.62 9.16
CA SER A 374 9.65 -9.29 10.05
C SER A 374 8.94 -10.24 11.02
N ASP A 375 9.51 -11.41 11.35
CA ASP A 375 9.20 -12.01 12.65
C ASP A 375 9.83 -11.17 13.78
N ILE A 376 9.42 -11.42 15.01
CA ILE A 376 9.83 -10.68 16.20
C ILE A 376 10.87 -11.46 17.00
N ASP A 377 10.67 -12.76 17.23
CA ASP A 377 11.33 -13.52 18.30
C ASP A 377 12.57 -14.26 17.80
N GLY A 378 13.74 -13.61 17.85
CA GLY A 378 14.96 -14.10 17.19
C GLY A 378 15.27 -13.38 15.88
N THR A 379 14.36 -12.52 15.41
CA THR A 379 14.53 -11.69 14.21
C THR A 379 14.58 -10.20 14.55
N MET A 380 13.46 -9.53 14.87
CA MET A 380 13.48 -8.10 15.23
C MET A 380 14.01 -7.83 16.65
N ILE A 381 13.83 -8.79 17.57
CA ILE A 381 14.24 -8.71 18.98
C ILE A 381 15.17 -9.89 19.28
N GLY A 382 16.24 -9.65 20.03
CA GLY A 382 17.19 -10.69 20.45
C GLY A 382 16.66 -11.62 21.54
N ASP A 383 17.55 -12.46 22.08
CA ASP A 383 17.23 -13.26 23.27
C ASP A 383 16.93 -12.35 24.49
N MET A 384 15.71 -12.45 25.02
CA MET A 384 15.22 -11.75 26.20
C MET A 384 15.93 -12.14 27.51
N SER A 385 16.85 -13.12 27.49
CA SER A 385 17.80 -13.38 28.59
C SER A 385 19.01 -12.42 28.58
N SER A 386 19.30 -11.75 27.47
CA SER A 386 20.43 -10.85 27.29
C SER A 386 20.16 -9.45 27.88
N PRO A 387 21.13 -8.80 28.54
CA PRO A 387 21.00 -7.41 28.96
C PRO A 387 20.89 -6.44 27.77
N ASP A 388 21.48 -6.79 26.63
CA ASP A 388 21.57 -5.95 25.43
C ASP A 388 20.51 -6.32 24.37
N VAL A 389 19.44 -7.05 24.78
CA VAL A 389 18.40 -7.64 23.91
C VAL A 389 17.82 -6.67 22.85
N PHE A 390 17.67 -5.39 23.19
CA PHE A 390 17.07 -4.38 22.31
C PHE A 390 18.09 -3.54 21.55
N THR A 391 19.40 -3.69 21.77
CA THR A 391 20.40 -2.75 21.22
C THR A 391 20.44 -2.71 19.67
N SER A 392 20.17 -3.84 19.00
CA SER A 392 19.98 -3.87 17.55
C SER A 392 18.61 -3.31 17.14
N SER A 393 17.55 -3.61 17.90
CA SER A 393 16.20 -3.07 17.69
C SER A 393 16.15 -1.54 17.81
N GLU A 394 16.93 -0.94 18.73
CA GLU A 394 17.07 0.50 18.92
C GLU A 394 17.77 1.16 17.72
N ARG A 395 18.81 0.52 17.17
CA ARG A 395 19.48 0.96 15.92
C ARG A 395 18.54 0.89 14.72
N PHE A 396 17.80 -0.21 14.62
CA PHE A 396 16.78 -0.38 13.58
C PHE A 396 15.69 0.69 13.70
N ALA A 397 15.18 0.97 14.90
CA ALA A 397 14.16 1.98 15.14
C ALA A 397 14.66 3.40 14.81
N ASP A 398 15.90 3.76 15.17
CA ASP A 398 16.48 5.05 14.82
C ASP A 398 16.69 5.18 13.30
N TYR A 399 17.19 4.14 12.61
CA TYR A 399 17.23 4.12 11.14
C TYR A 399 15.83 4.28 10.53
N TRP A 400 14.86 3.51 11.01
CA TRP A 400 13.52 3.41 10.44
C TRP A 400 12.78 4.75 10.57
N GLU A 401 12.67 5.28 11.79
CA GLU A 401 11.94 6.53 12.02
C GLU A 401 12.66 7.77 11.50
N ASN A 402 13.99 7.78 11.42
CA ASN A 402 14.70 8.88 10.75
C ASN A 402 14.71 8.75 9.22
N SER A 403 14.43 7.58 8.60
CA SER A 403 14.62 7.40 7.15
C SER A 403 13.47 6.69 6.44
N ALA A 404 13.23 5.42 6.74
CA ALA A 404 12.20 4.63 6.04
C ALA A 404 10.78 5.20 6.26
N SER A 405 10.41 5.51 7.51
CA SER A 405 9.09 6.09 7.82
C SER A 405 8.87 7.45 7.14
N LEU A 406 9.92 8.24 6.89
CA LEU A 406 9.77 9.54 6.23
C LEU A 406 9.29 9.43 4.77
N THR A 407 9.54 8.30 4.11
CA THR A 407 9.05 8.04 2.75
C THR A 407 7.63 7.45 2.73
N GLY A 408 7.05 7.18 3.91
CA GLY A 408 5.83 6.37 4.03
C GLY A 408 6.09 4.87 3.84
N SER A 409 7.30 4.39 4.13
CA SER A 409 7.58 2.95 4.20
C SER A 409 6.89 2.29 5.39
N LEU A 410 6.50 1.03 5.20
CA LEU A 410 5.61 0.31 6.08
C LEU A 410 6.36 -0.78 6.84
N LEU A 411 6.17 -0.81 8.15
CA LEU A 411 6.71 -1.86 9.01
C LEU A 411 5.59 -2.82 9.41
N VAL A 412 5.80 -4.11 9.13
CA VAL A 412 4.86 -5.17 9.46
C VAL A 412 5.55 -6.23 10.32
N TYR A 413 4.93 -6.62 11.42
CA TYR A 413 5.38 -7.78 12.20
C TYR A 413 4.49 -8.99 11.94
N ASN A 414 5.10 -10.15 11.70
CA ASN A 414 4.42 -11.36 11.22
C ASN A 414 4.76 -12.56 12.10
N THR A 415 3.99 -12.74 13.17
CA THR A 415 4.35 -13.56 14.34
C THR A 415 3.32 -14.65 14.66
N GLY A 416 3.77 -15.72 15.33
CA GLY A 416 2.90 -16.76 15.88
C GLY A 416 2.11 -16.34 17.14
N ARG A 417 2.50 -15.24 17.79
CA ARG A 417 1.87 -14.67 18.98
C ARG A 417 0.41 -14.28 18.73
N SER A 418 -0.43 -14.30 19.78
CA SER A 418 -1.73 -13.61 19.75
C SER A 418 -1.57 -12.10 20.04
N LEU A 419 -2.58 -11.28 19.73
CA LEU A 419 -2.49 -9.83 19.88
C LEU A 419 -2.15 -9.40 21.32
N GLY A 420 -2.69 -10.08 22.34
CA GLY A 420 -2.38 -9.80 23.74
C GLY A 420 -0.90 -10.03 24.07
N GLN A 421 -0.34 -11.15 23.60
CA GLN A 421 1.08 -11.49 23.76
C GLN A 421 2.01 -10.53 23.02
N PHE A 422 1.56 -9.94 21.91
CA PHE A 422 2.28 -8.90 21.19
C PHE A 422 2.23 -7.55 21.93
N VAL A 423 1.04 -7.12 22.36
CA VAL A 423 0.86 -5.87 23.12
C VAL A 423 1.65 -5.90 24.44
N ASP A 424 1.69 -7.04 25.14
CA ASP A 424 2.51 -7.21 26.35
C ASP A 424 4.02 -7.32 26.07
N LEU A 425 4.43 -7.67 24.84
CA LEU A 425 5.82 -7.58 24.41
C LEU A 425 6.20 -6.12 24.14
N MET A 426 5.40 -5.35 23.39
CA MET A 426 5.68 -3.93 23.13
C MET A 426 5.77 -3.10 24.43
N LYS A 427 4.95 -3.41 25.45
CA LYS A 427 5.08 -2.81 26.79
C LYS A 427 6.45 -3.10 27.44
N LYS A 428 6.99 -4.32 27.29
CA LYS A 428 8.31 -4.70 27.83
C LYS A 428 9.47 -4.09 27.04
N CYS A 429 9.24 -3.73 25.78
CA CYS A 429 10.22 -3.06 24.94
C CYS A 429 10.41 -1.58 25.31
N ASP A 430 9.45 -0.95 26.02
CA ASP A 430 9.54 0.43 26.53
C ASP A 430 10.01 1.46 25.48
N GLY A 431 9.46 1.36 24.26
CA GLY A 431 9.78 2.25 23.14
C GLY A 431 11.08 1.95 22.37
N LYS A 432 11.84 0.93 22.76
CA LYS A 432 13.12 0.53 22.14
C LYS A 432 13.01 -0.25 20.83
N VAL A 433 11.79 -0.58 20.43
CA VAL A 433 11.46 -1.35 19.23
C VAL A 433 10.50 -0.51 18.40
N ALA A 434 10.75 -0.43 17.09
CA ALA A 434 9.92 0.34 16.17
C ALA A 434 8.45 -0.10 16.25
N ILE A 435 7.53 0.86 16.14
CA ILE A 435 6.08 0.56 16.20
C ILE A 435 5.62 0.23 14.77
N PRO A 436 5.14 -1.01 14.50
CA PRO A 436 4.70 -1.39 13.17
C PRO A 436 3.38 -0.68 12.82
N ASP A 437 3.15 -0.47 11.52
CA ASP A 437 1.88 0.05 11.00
C ASP A 437 0.81 -1.06 10.95
N VAL A 438 1.25 -2.32 10.75
CA VAL A 438 0.38 -3.51 10.67
C VAL A 438 1.01 -4.68 11.46
N VAL A 439 0.20 -5.48 12.14
CA VAL A 439 0.64 -6.71 12.79
C VAL A 439 -0.18 -7.88 12.28
N ILE A 440 0.52 -8.89 11.77
CA ILE A 440 0.00 -10.20 11.41
C ILE A 440 0.26 -11.12 12.61
N THR A 441 -0.81 -11.60 13.24
CA THR A 441 -0.75 -12.45 14.45
C THR A 441 -1.26 -13.86 14.17
N ALA A 442 -1.06 -14.76 15.13
CA ALA A 442 -1.60 -16.11 15.11
C ALA A 442 -1.23 -16.88 13.82
N VAL A 443 0.03 -16.75 13.40
CA VAL A 443 0.60 -17.42 12.21
C VAL A 443 -0.10 -17.04 10.90
N GLY A 444 -0.70 -15.85 10.83
CA GLY A 444 -1.36 -15.33 9.62
C GLY A 444 -2.87 -15.55 9.57
N THR A 445 -3.53 -15.94 10.67
CA THR A 445 -5.00 -16.03 10.72
C THR A 445 -5.68 -14.72 11.13
N LYS A 446 -4.90 -13.68 11.48
CA LYS A 446 -5.39 -12.36 11.89
C LYS A 446 -4.43 -11.25 11.42
N VAL A 447 -5.00 -10.17 10.91
CA VAL A 447 -4.30 -8.94 10.50
C VAL A 447 -4.88 -7.79 11.32
N TRP A 448 -4.01 -6.93 11.85
CA TRP A 448 -4.37 -5.77 12.67
C TRP A 448 -3.69 -4.52 12.14
N HIS A 449 -4.45 -3.48 11.85
CA HIS A 449 -3.92 -2.15 11.52
C HIS A 449 -3.80 -1.32 12.80
N LEU A 450 -2.79 -0.47 12.90
CA LEU A 450 -2.68 0.46 14.02
C LEU A 450 -3.76 1.55 13.93
N ASP A 451 -4.40 1.87 15.06
CA ASP A 451 -5.29 3.02 15.17
C ASP A 451 -4.49 4.30 15.45
N GLU A 452 -4.42 5.17 14.45
CA GLU A 452 -3.60 6.38 14.49
C GLU A 452 -4.39 7.64 14.84
N THR A 453 -5.68 7.50 15.18
CA THR A 453 -6.59 8.65 15.43
C THR A 453 -6.16 9.54 16.59
N ASN A 454 -5.39 9.02 17.56
CA ASN A 454 -4.83 9.78 18.68
C ASN A 454 -3.33 10.12 18.49
N GLY A 455 -2.79 9.98 17.28
CA GLY A 455 -1.38 10.23 16.96
C GLY A 455 -0.45 9.03 17.18
N ARG A 456 0.76 9.14 16.62
CA ARG A 456 1.75 8.04 16.50
C ARG A 456 2.77 7.97 17.66
N THR A 457 2.53 8.64 18.81
CA THR A 457 3.60 9.20 19.68
C THR A 457 4.06 8.37 20.88
N ALA A 458 3.49 7.21 21.19
CA ALA A 458 3.89 6.39 22.34
C ALA A 458 3.72 4.88 22.10
N ALA A 459 4.62 4.06 22.64
CA ALA A 459 4.52 2.59 22.56
C ALA A 459 3.45 1.97 23.48
N SER A 460 2.92 2.75 24.43
CA SER A 460 1.83 2.36 25.33
C SER A 460 0.53 3.09 24.94
N GLY A 461 -0.62 2.44 25.18
CA GLY A 461 -1.93 2.95 24.74
C GLY A 461 -2.27 2.72 23.27
N LEU A 462 -1.35 2.14 22.48
CA LEU A 462 -1.59 1.72 21.09
C LEU A 462 -2.86 0.86 20.98
N LYS A 463 -3.80 1.29 20.14
CA LYS A 463 -5.04 0.58 19.82
C LYS A 463 -4.91 -0.08 18.45
N TRP A 464 -5.48 -1.27 18.31
CA TRP A 464 -5.38 -2.11 17.12
C TRP A 464 -6.78 -2.39 16.56
N ILE A 465 -6.91 -2.30 15.23
CA ILE A 465 -8.17 -2.50 14.50
C ILE A 465 -8.03 -3.80 13.70
N GLU A 466 -8.93 -4.77 13.92
CA GLU A 466 -8.91 -6.02 13.17
C GLU A 466 -9.32 -5.78 11.71
N ASP A 467 -8.57 -6.34 10.76
CA ASP A 467 -8.99 -6.40 9.37
C ASP A 467 -10.10 -7.46 9.20
N THR A 468 -11.34 -7.01 9.21
CA THR A 468 -12.51 -7.87 9.09
C THR A 468 -12.65 -8.47 7.69
N ASN A 469 -12.14 -7.81 6.65
CA ASN A 469 -12.12 -8.34 5.28
C ASN A 469 -11.19 -9.57 5.18
N TRP A 470 -10.01 -9.51 5.79
CA TRP A 470 -9.12 -10.67 5.92
C TRP A 470 -9.81 -11.81 6.68
N THR A 471 -10.31 -11.54 7.89
CA THR A 471 -11.01 -12.55 8.70
C THR A 471 -12.20 -13.18 7.98
N LEU A 472 -12.94 -12.44 7.15
CA LEU A 472 -14.04 -12.99 6.34
C LEU A 472 -13.55 -13.81 5.13
N SER A 473 -12.42 -13.43 4.51
CA SER A 473 -11.82 -14.21 3.41
C SER A 473 -11.41 -15.62 3.84
N LEU A 474 -11.05 -15.79 5.12
CA LEU A 474 -10.65 -17.08 5.71
C LEU A 474 -11.83 -18.01 6.02
N ASP A 475 -13.09 -17.57 5.88
CA ASP A 475 -14.26 -18.45 5.97
C ASP A 475 -14.44 -19.33 4.71
N ALA A 476 -13.83 -18.96 3.59
CA ALA A 476 -13.90 -19.74 2.35
C ALA A 476 -13.12 -21.06 2.48
N GLY A 477 -13.85 -22.18 2.50
CA GLY A 477 -13.27 -23.53 2.56
C GLY A 477 -12.88 -24.03 3.96
N TRP A 478 -13.12 -23.24 5.02
CA TRP A 478 -12.80 -23.63 6.39
C TRP A 478 -13.98 -24.33 7.10
N ASN A 479 -13.66 -25.31 7.96
CA ASN A 479 -14.65 -25.95 8.84
C ASN A 479 -14.00 -26.37 10.16
N LEU A 480 -14.13 -25.51 11.18
CA LEU A 480 -13.51 -25.70 12.48
C LEU A 480 -14.01 -26.97 13.20
N ASP A 481 -15.27 -27.37 13.06
CA ASP A 481 -15.82 -28.53 13.76
C ASP A 481 -15.33 -29.86 13.17
N VAL A 482 -15.04 -29.90 11.86
CA VAL A 482 -14.30 -31.02 11.24
C VAL A 482 -12.87 -31.07 11.78
N VAL A 483 -12.18 -29.93 11.89
CA VAL A 483 -10.80 -29.86 12.43
C VAL A 483 -10.75 -30.30 13.89
N ARG A 484 -11.64 -29.78 14.75
CA ARG A 484 -11.82 -30.21 16.15
C ARG A 484 -12.07 -31.70 16.28
N ARG A 485 -12.96 -32.26 15.45
CA ARG A 485 -13.29 -33.69 15.44
C ARG A 485 -12.06 -34.54 15.09
N LEU A 486 -11.32 -34.16 14.04
CA LEU A 486 -10.11 -34.88 13.62
C LEU A 486 -8.99 -34.76 14.66
N ALA A 487 -8.73 -33.56 15.19
CA ALA A 487 -7.72 -33.34 16.22
C ALA A 487 -7.97 -34.17 17.49
N ARG A 488 -9.23 -34.21 17.96
CA ARG A 488 -9.63 -35.04 19.11
C ARG A 488 -9.56 -36.55 18.81
N GLN A 489 -9.80 -36.97 17.56
CA GLN A 489 -9.57 -38.37 17.13
C GLN A 489 -8.08 -38.72 17.11
N VAL A 490 -7.20 -37.80 16.71
CA VAL A 490 -5.74 -38.01 16.76
C VAL A 490 -5.23 -38.05 18.20
N MET A 491 -5.71 -37.16 19.08
CA MET A 491 -5.44 -37.24 20.53
C MET A 491 -5.87 -38.59 21.13
N GLY A 492 -7.02 -39.14 20.73
CA GLY A 492 -7.51 -40.44 21.22
C GLY A 492 -6.62 -41.66 20.92
N HIS A 493 -5.48 -41.49 20.22
CA HIS A 493 -4.45 -42.50 20.07
C HIS A 493 -3.31 -42.41 21.11
N TYR A 494 -3.26 -41.34 21.91
CA TYR A 494 -2.21 -41.06 22.89
C TYR A 494 -2.85 -40.90 24.29
N ASN A 495 -2.41 -41.70 25.25
CA ASN A 495 -2.94 -41.69 26.62
C ASN A 495 -2.08 -40.83 27.57
N ASP A 496 -1.31 -39.90 27.03
CA ASP A 496 -0.29 -39.11 27.72
C ASP A 496 -0.23 -37.70 27.12
N ASP A 497 -0.76 -36.72 27.87
CA ASP A 497 -0.81 -35.31 27.45
C ASP A 497 0.59 -34.68 27.31
N SER A 498 1.66 -35.33 27.82
CA SER A 498 3.05 -34.93 27.60
C SER A 498 3.64 -35.39 26.27
N LEU A 499 2.86 -36.11 25.45
CA LEU A 499 3.21 -36.45 24.07
C LEU A 499 2.41 -35.64 23.04
N LEU A 500 1.14 -35.32 23.32
CA LEU A 500 0.27 -34.54 22.44
C LEU A 500 -0.83 -33.83 23.24
N CYS A 501 -0.96 -32.52 23.08
CA CYS A 501 -1.98 -31.71 23.77
C CYS A 501 -2.55 -30.61 22.85
N ILE A 502 -3.82 -30.25 23.01
CA ILE A 502 -4.46 -29.09 22.34
C ILE A 502 -4.19 -27.83 23.18
N LEU A 503 -3.73 -26.75 22.53
CA LEU A 503 -3.47 -25.45 23.15
C LEU A 503 -4.63 -24.46 22.91
N ASP A 504 -5.17 -24.40 21.70
CA ASP A 504 -6.46 -23.76 21.40
C ASP A 504 -7.24 -24.64 20.42
N ASP A 505 -8.53 -24.86 20.69
CA ASP A 505 -9.40 -25.63 19.81
C ASP A 505 -10.13 -24.78 18.75
N GLY A 506 -9.68 -23.53 18.57
CA GLY A 506 -10.35 -22.48 17.81
C GLY A 506 -11.38 -21.71 18.64
N SER A 507 -11.15 -21.63 19.94
CA SER A 507 -11.96 -20.89 20.92
C SER A 507 -11.43 -19.46 21.12
N GLU A 508 -10.10 -19.27 21.12
CA GLU A 508 -9.49 -17.93 21.00
C GLU A 508 -9.52 -17.47 19.53
N HIS A 509 -9.29 -18.39 18.58
CA HIS A 509 -9.12 -18.04 17.17
C HIS A 509 -9.91 -18.97 16.23
N ARG A 510 -11.11 -18.54 15.79
CA ARG A 510 -12.04 -19.34 14.93
C ARG A 510 -11.43 -19.93 13.64
N HIS A 511 -10.30 -19.40 13.15
CA HIS A 511 -9.56 -19.82 11.95
C HIS A 511 -8.26 -20.56 12.25
N ARG A 512 -8.04 -21.01 13.48
CA ARG A 512 -6.85 -21.72 13.92
C ARG A 512 -7.26 -22.90 14.81
N MET A 513 -6.47 -23.96 14.81
CA MET A 513 -6.47 -24.95 15.88
C MET A 513 -5.01 -25.30 16.18
N ALA A 514 -4.60 -25.05 17.43
CA ALA A 514 -3.21 -25.15 17.87
C ALA A 514 -3.03 -26.38 18.77
N LEU A 515 -2.01 -27.18 18.49
CA LEU A 515 -1.58 -28.30 19.32
C LEU A 515 -0.09 -28.17 19.66
N THR A 516 0.37 -28.93 20.63
CA THR A 516 1.80 -29.21 20.87
C THR A 516 2.03 -30.72 20.89
N ALA A 517 3.14 -31.17 20.30
CA ALA A 517 3.50 -32.58 20.24
C ALA A 517 4.99 -32.79 20.51
N ASP A 518 5.33 -33.87 21.22
CA ASP A 518 6.72 -34.31 21.36
C ASP A 518 7.27 -34.77 20.00
N VAL A 519 8.53 -34.44 19.71
CA VAL A 519 9.18 -34.76 18.42
C VAL A 519 9.16 -36.28 18.10
N LYS A 520 9.08 -37.15 19.12
CA LYS A 520 8.93 -38.61 18.95
C LYS A 520 7.62 -39.03 18.27
N VAL A 521 6.55 -38.23 18.39
CA VAL A 521 5.21 -38.55 17.87
C VAL A 521 4.75 -37.60 16.76
N LEU A 522 5.50 -36.53 16.51
CA LEU A 522 5.18 -35.45 15.56
C LEU A 522 4.78 -35.96 14.17
N GLU A 523 5.63 -36.73 13.48
CA GLU A 523 5.32 -37.19 12.12
C GLU A 523 4.06 -38.09 12.06
N PRO A 524 3.89 -39.12 12.91
CA PRO A 524 2.62 -39.86 13.02
C PRO A 524 1.37 -39.00 13.29
N VAL A 525 1.50 -37.90 14.02
CA VAL A 525 0.41 -36.93 14.25
C VAL A 525 0.12 -36.14 12.96
N LEU A 526 1.16 -35.60 12.32
CA LEU A 526 1.04 -34.83 11.07
C LEU A 526 0.47 -35.67 9.93
N GLU A 527 0.91 -36.92 9.77
CA GLU A 527 0.35 -37.86 8.80
C GLU A 527 -1.14 -38.07 9.04
N ARG A 528 -1.54 -38.43 10.26
CA ARG A 528 -2.95 -38.69 10.62
C ARG A 528 -3.85 -37.48 10.38
N LEU A 529 -3.39 -36.27 10.70
CA LEU A 529 -4.13 -35.03 10.43
C LEU A 529 -4.29 -34.81 8.92
N LYS A 530 -3.19 -34.83 8.14
CA LYS A 530 -3.20 -34.69 6.66
C LYS A 530 -4.15 -35.71 6.01
N ASP A 531 -4.12 -36.95 6.48
CA ASP A 531 -4.98 -38.05 6.01
C ASP A 531 -6.45 -37.85 6.39
N GLY A 532 -6.72 -37.33 7.59
CA GLY A 532 -8.07 -36.95 8.03
C GLY A 532 -8.68 -35.87 7.16
N PHE A 533 -7.97 -34.76 6.97
CA PHE A 533 -8.40 -33.65 6.13
C PHE A 533 -8.64 -34.10 4.67
N ARG A 534 -7.77 -34.95 4.11
CA ARG A 534 -7.95 -35.50 2.76
C ARG A 534 -9.21 -36.36 2.60
N ARG A 535 -9.60 -37.13 3.63
CA ARG A 535 -10.85 -37.95 3.61
C ARG A 535 -12.10 -37.08 3.68
N GLU A 536 -12.08 -36.04 4.51
CA GLU A 536 -13.18 -35.07 4.67
C GLU A 536 -13.23 -34.03 3.53
N ARG A 537 -12.24 -34.04 2.62
CA ARG A 537 -12.04 -33.07 1.51
C ARG A 537 -11.92 -31.61 1.98
N LEU A 538 -11.28 -31.41 3.14
CA LEU A 538 -11.01 -30.10 3.71
C LEU A 538 -9.58 -29.66 3.39
N GLU A 539 -9.40 -28.46 2.85
CA GLU A 539 -8.07 -27.91 2.56
C GLU A 539 -7.55 -27.14 3.78
N VAL A 540 -6.65 -27.79 4.53
CA VAL A 540 -6.05 -27.28 5.76
C VAL A 540 -4.53 -27.18 5.58
N ARG A 541 -3.99 -25.98 5.78
CA ARG A 541 -2.54 -25.78 5.93
C ARG A 541 -2.16 -26.17 7.36
N ILE A 542 -1.14 -27.02 7.50
CA ILE A 542 -0.55 -27.34 8.79
C ILE A 542 0.82 -26.68 8.85
N ILE A 543 1.03 -25.82 9.84
CA ILE A 543 2.29 -25.10 10.08
C ILE A 543 2.92 -25.66 11.36
N THR A 544 4.21 -25.96 11.34
CA THR A 544 4.95 -26.48 12.49
C THR A 544 6.00 -25.48 12.96
N SER A 545 6.09 -25.23 14.27
CA SER A 545 7.04 -24.25 14.83
C SER A 545 7.56 -24.62 16.22
N GLY A 546 8.51 -23.84 16.74
CA GLY A 546 9.15 -24.05 18.04
C GLY A 546 10.42 -24.92 17.98
N ASN A 547 11.11 -25.02 19.11
CA ASN A 547 12.40 -25.70 19.24
C ASN A 547 12.40 -26.69 20.44
N GLY A 548 13.54 -27.32 20.73
CA GLY A 548 13.65 -28.30 21.82
C GLY A 548 12.94 -29.64 21.53
N SER A 549 12.35 -30.25 22.55
CA SER A 549 11.74 -31.60 22.50
C SER A 549 10.30 -31.64 21.97
N HIS A 550 9.64 -30.49 21.83
CA HIS A 550 8.25 -30.37 21.38
C HIS A 550 8.15 -29.45 20.15
N ARG A 551 7.06 -29.55 19.39
CA ARG A 551 6.69 -28.62 18.32
C ARG A 551 5.24 -28.21 18.44
N TYR A 552 4.98 -26.94 18.17
CA TYR A 552 3.64 -26.42 17.95
C TYR A 552 3.15 -26.85 16.57
N ILE A 553 1.88 -27.23 16.47
CA ILE A 553 1.20 -27.66 15.24
C ILE A 553 -0.04 -26.80 15.07
N ASP A 554 -0.03 -25.91 14.08
CA ASP A 554 -1.11 -24.98 13.79
C ASP A 554 -1.85 -25.40 12.52
N CYS A 555 -3.10 -25.83 12.69
CA CYS A 555 -4.02 -26.13 11.60
C CYS A 555 -4.83 -24.87 11.26
N VAL A 556 -4.72 -24.37 10.03
CA VAL A 556 -5.33 -23.12 9.56
C VAL A 556 -5.93 -23.30 8.14
N PRO A 557 -6.83 -22.42 7.66
CA PRO A 557 -7.30 -22.44 6.28
C PRO A 557 -6.14 -22.47 5.27
N GLN A 558 -6.32 -23.14 4.12
CA GLN A 558 -5.31 -23.15 3.06
C GLN A 558 -4.93 -21.74 2.55
N SER A 559 -5.90 -20.81 2.61
CA SER A 559 -5.76 -19.37 2.33
C SER A 559 -5.02 -18.56 3.42
N ALA A 560 -4.84 -19.11 4.63
CA ALA A 560 -4.10 -18.47 5.72
C ALA A 560 -2.61 -18.84 5.71
N GLY A 561 -1.84 -18.22 6.61
CA GLY A 561 -0.39 -18.41 6.77
C GLY A 561 0.38 -17.09 6.63
N LYS A 562 1.60 -17.03 7.19
CA LYS A 562 2.47 -15.83 7.17
C LYS A 562 2.55 -15.16 5.79
N GLU A 563 2.72 -15.95 4.73
CA GLU A 563 2.86 -15.52 3.34
C GLU A 563 1.56 -14.95 2.76
N LYS A 564 0.43 -15.63 2.89
CA LYS A 564 -0.83 -15.14 2.33
C LYS A 564 -1.32 -13.87 3.04
N ALA A 565 -1.08 -13.75 4.34
CA ALA A 565 -1.33 -12.52 5.09
C ALA A 565 -0.37 -11.38 4.67
N LEU A 566 0.93 -11.68 4.47
CA LEU A 566 1.90 -10.73 3.90
C LEU A 566 1.42 -10.19 2.55
N GLN A 567 1.05 -11.09 1.63
CA GLN A 567 0.60 -10.75 0.28
C GLN A 567 -0.69 -9.92 0.28
N TYR A 568 -1.64 -10.23 1.17
CA TYR A 568 -2.85 -9.43 1.34
C TYR A 568 -2.54 -7.99 1.78
N VAL A 569 -1.72 -7.81 2.82
CA VAL A 569 -1.32 -6.46 3.29
C VAL A 569 -0.53 -5.72 2.20
N ARG A 570 0.40 -6.41 1.51
CA ARG A 570 1.17 -5.85 0.39
C ARG A 570 0.26 -5.29 -0.72
N GLN A 571 -0.84 -5.99 -1.01
CA GLN A 571 -1.83 -5.57 -1.99
C GLN A 571 -2.72 -4.42 -1.50
N GLN A 572 -3.18 -4.43 -0.23
CA GLN A 572 -3.93 -3.31 0.36
C GLN A 572 -3.17 -1.98 0.30
N PHE A 573 -1.87 -2.04 0.56
CA PHE A 573 -0.97 -0.89 0.53
C PHE A 573 -0.31 -0.66 -0.84
N GLY A 574 -0.66 -1.43 -1.88
CA GLY A 574 -0.19 -1.24 -3.24
C GLY A 574 1.34 -1.23 -3.39
N ILE A 575 2.04 -2.12 -2.69
CA ILE A 575 3.50 -2.22 -2.71
C ILE A 575 3.96 -3.20 -3.80
N PRO A 576 4.83 -2.80 -4.74
CA PRO A 576 5.44 -3.73 -5.71
C PRO A 576 6.21 -4.87 -5.04
N GLU A 577 6.22 -6.06 -5.67
CA GLU A 577 6.89 -7.26 -5.12
C GLU A 577 8.36 -6.99 -4.74
N HIS A 578 9.11 -6.29 -5.60
CA HIS A 578 10.52 -5.94 -5.39
C HIS A 578 10.78 -4.85 -4.33
N LEU A 579 9.73 -4.24 -3.77
CA LEU A 579 9.81 -3.30 -2.64
C LEU A 579 9.20 -3.88 -1.36
N CYS A 580 8.71 -5.12 -1.40
CA CYS A 580 8.39 -5.89 -0.21
C CYS A 580 9.64 -6.70 0.19
N VAL A 581 9.90 -6.83 1.49
CA VAL A 581 11.05 -7.58 2.01
C VAL A 581 10.61 -8.40 3.22
N ALA A 582 10.80 -9.71 3.21
CA ALA A 582 10.58 -10.55 4.39
C ALA A 582 11.87 -10.78 5.19
N ALA A 583 11.78 -10.83 6.51
CA ALA A 583 12.89 -11.15 7.41
C ALA A 583 12.48 -12.21 8.45
N GLY A 584 13.35 -13.21 8.69
CA GLY A 584 13.10 -14.30 9.62
C GLY A 584 14.36 -15.06 10.05
N ASP A 585 14.20 -15.96 11.03
CA ASP A 585 15.29 -16.75 11.61
C ASP A 585 14.97 -18.25 11.74
N SER A 586 13.70 -18.69 11.69
CA SER A 586 13.33 -20.07 12.00
C SER A 586 12.53 -20.78 10.91
N GLY A 587 12.32 -22.10 11.07
CA GLY A 587 11.55 -22.91 10.13
C GLY A 587 10.09 -22.47 9.91
N ASN A 588 9.51 -21.65 10.80
CA ASN A 588 8.16 -21.11 10.60
C ASN A 588 8.10 -19.91 9.62
N ASP A 589 9.26 -19.31 9.32
CA ASP A 589 9.40 -18.16 8.43
C ASP A 589 9.54 -18.56 6.96
N ILE A 590 9.93 -19.81 6.70
CA ILE A 590 10.14 -20.39 5.35
C ILE A 590 9.02 -20.01 4.38
N LEU A 591 7.76 -20.12 4.80
CA LEU A 591 6.61 -19.81 3.95
C LEU A 591 6.61 -18.35 3.45
N MET A 592 7.00 -17.38 4.27
CA MET A 592 7.12 -16.00 3.81
C MET A 592 8.44 -15.74 3.09
N LEU A 593 9.55 -16.37 3.52
CA LEU A 593 10.86 -16.20 2.88
C LEU A 593 10.98 -16.86 1.49
N GLU A 594 10.10 -17.81 1.14
CA GLU A 594 10.08 -18.46 -0.17
C GLU A 594 9.32 -17.69 -1.26
N GLY A 595 8.52 -16.67 -0.91
CA GLY A 595 7.73 -15.85 -1.85
C GLY A 595 8.55 -15.08 -2.89
N ASP A 596 7.90 -14.54 -3.92
CA ASP A 596 8.58 -13.92 -5.08
C ASP A 596 9.30 -12.59 -4.76
N HIS A 597 9.06 -12.01 -3.59
CA HIS A 597 9.73 -10.79 -3.11
C HIS A 597 11.11 -11.09 -2.50
N PRO A 598 11.98 -10.06 -2.39
CA PRO A 598 13.17 -10.08 -1.54
C PRO A 598 12.97 -10.69 -0.15
N ALA A 599 14.00 -11.38 0.34
CA ALA A 599 14.02 -12.03 1.64
C ALA A 599 15.39 -11.87 2.34
N ILE A 600 15.36 -11.87 3.68
CA ILE A 600 16.50 -11.75 4.57
C ILE A 600 16.45 -12.88 5.61
N VAL A 601 17.54 -13.63 5.73
CA VAL A 601 17.79 -14.60 6.80
C VAL A 601 18.86 -14.00 7.70
N VAL A 602 18.54 -13.72 8.96
CA VAL A 602 19.48 -13.09 9.90
C VAL A 602 20.58 -14.05 10.36
N GLY A 603 21.76 -13.54 10.74
CA GLY A 603 22.95 -14.37 11.01
C GLY A 603 22.84 -15.35 12.18
N ASN A 604 21.81 -15.23 13.02
CA ASN A 604 21.49 -16.16 14.10
C ASN A 604 20.43 -17.22 13.72
N ALA A 605 20.16 -17.42 12.43
CA ALA A 605 19.12 -18.33 11.95
C ALA A 605 19.28 -19.78 12.44
N GLN A 606 18.14 -20.40 12.74
CA GLN A 606 18.04 -21.74 13.31
C GLN A 606 18.38 -22.81 12.25
N PRO A 607 18.92 -23.98 12.64
CA PRO A 607 19.52 -24.93 11.70
C PRO A 607 18.59 -25.43 10.59
N GLU A 608 17.29 -25.50 10.83
CA GLU A 608 16.31 -25.88 9.80
C GLU A 608 16.11 -24.80 8.73
N LEU A 609 16.15 -23.51 9.08
CA LEU A 609 16.08 -22.42 8.10
C LEU A 609 17.37 -22.34 7.28
N VAL A 610 18.54 -22.52 7.91
CA VAL A 610 19.83 -22.63 7.19
C VAL A 610 19.83 -23.86 6.26
N THR A 611 19.22 -24.98 6.67
CA THR A 611 19.07 -26.18 5.83
C THR A 611 18.12 -25.96 4.64
N TRP A 612 17.11 -25.10 4.78
CA TRP A 612 16.25 -24.65 3.67
C TRP A 612 16.99 -23.68 2.74
N LEU A 613 17.74 -22.72 3.29
CA LEU A 613 18.48 -21.68 2.56
C LEU A 613 19.50 -22.29 1.58
N VAL A 614 20.27 -23.29 2.02
CA VAL A 614 21.28 -24.00 1.20
C VAL A 614 20.65 -24.75 0.01
N ARG A 615 19.32 -24.90 -0.04
CA ARG A 615 18.58 -25.50 -1.17
C ARG A 615 18.00 -24.47 -2.14
N GLN A 616 18.05 -23.18 -1.81
CA GLN A 616 17.50 -22.11 -2.66
C GLN A 616 18.46 -21.71 -3.78
N ALA A 617 17.90 -21.14 -4.85
CA ALA A 617 18.69 -20.47 -5.87
C ALA A 617 19.50 -19.33 -5.25
N GLN A 618 20.77 -19.22 -5.62
CA GLN A 618 21.67 -18.16 -5.17
C GLN A 618 21.64 -17.00 -6.18
N ASP A 619 20.43 -16.50 -6.45
CA ASP A 619 20.11 -15.48 -7.46
C ASP A 619 20.09 -14.04 -6.89
N GLY A 620 20.20 -13.91 -5.57
CA GLY A 620 20.12 -12.64 -4.83
C GLY A 620 18.76 -12.37 -4.17
N LYS A 621 17.70 -13.15 -4.43
CA LYS A 621 16.39 -12.95 -3.80
C LYS A 621 16.45 -13.15 -2.29
N VAL A 622 17.13 -14.20 -1.84
CA VAL A 622 17.29 -14.54 -0.42
C VAL A 622 18.71 -14.19 0.02
N ILE A 623 18.84 -13.25 0.95
CA ILE A 623 20.12 -12.79 1.48
C ILE A 623 20.33 -13.34 2.89
N TYR A 624 21.46 -14.03 3.10
CA TYR A 624 21.95 -14.33 4.44
C TYR A 624 22.79 -13.14 4.92
N ALA A 625 22.44 -12.60 6.09
CA ALA A 625 23.18 -11.52 6.74
C ALA A 625 24.26 -12.09 7.68
N ASP A 626 25.40 -11.41 7.76
CA ASP A 626 26.46 -11.76 8.71
C ASP A 626 26.13 -11.25 10.13
N ALA A 627 25.35 -10.17 10.25
CA ALA A 627 24.82 -9.66 11.52
C ALA A 627 23.55 -10.38 11.98
N CYS A 628 23.40 -10.47 13.31
CA CYS A 628 22.25 -11.08 13.98
C CYS A 628 21.10 -10.08 14.21
N TYR A 629 19.90 -10.61 14.40
CA TYR A 629 18.69 -9.88 14.78
C TYR A 629 18.43 -8.66 13.85
N ALA A 630 17.90 -7.56 14.39
CA ALA A 630 17.57 -6.37 13.62
C ALA A 630 18.76 -5.68 12.92
N ASP A 631 20.00 -5.87 13.39
CA ASP A 631 21.19 -5.39 12.66
C ASP A 631 21.38 -6.19 11.35
N GLY A 632 21.05 -7.49 11.35
CA GLY A 632 20.99 -8.33 10.14
C GLY A 632 19.88 -7.90 9.17
N ILE A 633 18.79 -7.33 9.65
CA ILE A 633 17.74 -6.73 8.81
C ILE A 633 18.27 -5.48 8.11
N LEU A 634 18.98 -4.59 8.83
CA LEU A 634 19.60 -3.40 8.24
C LEU A 634 20.64 -3.77 7.18
N GLU A 635 21.45 -4.79 7.45
CA GLU A 635 22.42 -5.34 6.51
C GLU A 635 21.75 -5.94 5.26
N GLY A 636 20.70 -6.74 5.44
CA GLY A 636 19.94 -7.32 4.34
C GLY A 636 19.24 -6.28 3.47
N LEU A 637 18.65 -5.24 4.09
CA LEU A 637 18.10 -4.08 3.35
C LEU A 637 19.20 -3.37 2.54
N ALA A 638 20.39 -3.18 3.10
CA ALA A 638 21.50 -2.55 2.39
C ALA A 638 22.00 -3.39 1.21
N ARG A 639 22.12 -4.72 1.38
CA ARG A 639 22.48 -5.64 0.28
C ARG A 639 21.40 -5.71 -0.81
N HIS A 640 20.12 -5.55 -0.46
CA HIS A 640 19.00 -5.39 -1.42
C HIS A 640 18.91 -3.99 -2.07
N SER A 641 19.78 -3.03 -1.71
CA SER A 641 19.70 -1.62 -2.13
C SER A 641 18.43 -0.89 -1.68
N LEU A 642 17.91 -1.23 -0.49
CA LEU A 642 16.69 -0.70 0.14
C LEU A 642 16.96 -0.02 1.50
N TYR A 643 18.19 0.41 1.76
CA TYR A 643 18.66 1.08 3.00
C TYR A 643 18.98 2.57 2.79
#